data_AF-I3IFS9-F1
#
_entry.id   AF-I3IFS9-F1
#
_cell.length_a   1.000
_cell.length_b   1.000
_cell.length_c   1.000
_cell.angle_alpha   90.00
_cell.angle_beta   90.00
_cell.angle_gamma   90.00
#
_symmetry.space_group_name_H-M   'P 1'
#
loop_
_entity.id
_entity.type
_entity.pdbx_description
1 polymer ?
#
loop_
_entity_poly.entity_id
_entity_poly.type
_entity_poly.pdbx_seq_one_letter_code
_entity_poly.pdbx_strand_id
1 'polypeptide(L)'
;MEEFLMRHHKAKSHRLMAVLGLGLMTATWGTAASAGCSYTVTNAWGSGFTATIRVTNDSAAAINGWQVNWAYSNNTVTNAWNAQLSSAGSRNYTATNVGWNGSLQPGQSAEFGLQGVTNGGALETPPISGAICGAAATSSSSIASSIAASATSSSMASVTNSVNIAGLATATTSYVSPWETLRAVNDNSNPANSNDKSAGAYGNWNNPNSIQWVQYDWPQNYTLSSTQVYWFDDNGGVLTPTRAYLEYWNGSAWVNAGNLPLAKNAFNILALNGVVTNRVRVSMLNSTQSTGILEWRVAGTAAGTITSSVASSSSSLVRSSSSLAASSIPRSSSSSVVSSVASSSVRSSTPAPSSSSAASSSAPSVAQCSAYDWPKYEPDLNYDFRTDFGQVDTSNFKVYNGCPANTIAGVKTKGRFAFIWGHNRNPSITDADIDRVLTNLNEDADYIHNVMGWPVDKLQQEGYFSNIYLYGSGLCTDSAANTERGGWQSGINGYPMVLLSYYPVVTPSERGGITHEFIHTIMATRGNKAAWFNEGGNTWLQMNLEASRTGTYGVGFLDATSFLAPHMPIENYSGWLQDGTFGGPNAEGVDRRVNGQQISTWREYLGGNQYNAAFPHFLGVHVSKGANAWIWAKGPHNHILRSLSAGVGEEQVQRMIMEFRARQAMVDFGPWSNAFKVPINNNWGRTINAEPVAGGILQDPGPHRLTFYSATTQEGTTLVPSTTTLPGWSGANQIPLRVTGNKVRVNFQPIGQNMRVQLAYRAADGSAVYSKPVTSGEACLDLTKAPKNGVVVAVVSNVDHLYNGEETRTRKHDYRLQLLEGVTGTAPLYDKHYQ
;
A
#
# COMPACT_ATOMS: atom_id res chain seq x y z
N MET A 1 39.34 -3.68 -57.08
CA MET A 1 38.95 -3.35 -58.47
C MET A 1 37.47 -3.65 -58.59
N GLU A 2 36.54 -2.72 -58.77
CA GLU A 2 36.51 -1.25 -58.73
C GLU A 2 35.02 -0.85 -58.68
N GLU A 3 34.75 0.42 -58.51
CA GLU A 3 33.56 1.07 -57.97
C GLU A 3 32.38 1.31 -58.96
N PHE A 4 31.17 1.50 -58.41
CA PHE A 4 30.22 2.62 -58.64
C PHE A 4 29.11 2.73 -59.75
N LEU A 5 27.96 3.32 -59.28
CA LEU A 5 26.97 4.27 -59.88
C LEU A 5 26.03 3.79 -61.01
N MET A 6 24.84 4.35 -61.27
CA MET A 6 23.75 5.03 -60.53
C MET A 6 22.64 5.36 -61.56
N ARG A 7 21.39 5.27 -61.10
CA ARG A 7 20.18 6.09 -61.36
C ARG A 7 19.70 6.53 -62.76
N HIS A 8 18.37 6.33 -62.87
CA HIS A 8 17.34 6.82 -63.78
C HIS A 8 17.21 8.34 -64.03
N HIS A 9 16.45 8.69 -65.08
CA HIS A 9 15.50 9.83 -65.08
C HIS A 9 14.28 9.69 -66.04
N LYS A 10 13.13 10.19 -65.55
CA LYS A 10 12.00 10.95 -66.19
C LYS A 10 10.83 10.30 -67.00
N ALA A 11 9.68 10.32 -66.32
CA ALA A 11 8.26 10.64 -66.64
C ALA A 11 7.73 11.00 -68.06
N LYS A 12 6.47 10.56 -68.33
CA LYS A 12 5.34 11.36 -68.89
C LYS A 12 3.98 10.63 -68.68
N SER A 13 2.91 11.39 -68.44
CA SER A 13 1.53 10.96 -68.18
C SER A 13 0.60 11.24 -69.38
N HIS A 14 -0.56 10.56 -69.49
CA HIS A 14 -1.84 10.99 -70.12
C HIS A 14 -3.02 10.22 -69.45
N ARG A 15 -4.21 10.84 -69.30
CA ARG A 15 -5.41 10.38 -68.55
C ARG A 15 -6.57 9.91 -69.47
N LEU A 16 -7.44 9.00 -68.98
CA LEU A 16 -8.91 9.01 -69.21
C LEU A 16 -9.68 8.14 -68.15
N MET A 17 -10.93 8.55 -67.84
CA MET A 17 -11.94 8.15 -66.80
C MET A 17 -12.51 6.70 -66.89
N ALA A 18 -13.28 6.09 -65.95
CA ALA A 18 -13.68 6.26 -64.53
C ALA A 18 -14.52 5.01 -64.10
N VAL A 19 -14.41 4.50 -62.85
CA VAL A 19 -15.45 3.66 -62.18
C VAL A 19 -15.42 3.93 -60.66
N LEU A 20 -16.63 4.08 -60.10
CA LEU A 20 -16.92 4.31 -58.68
C LEU A 20 -16.33 3.24 -57.75
N GLY A 21 -15.58 3.70 -56.74
CA GLY A 21 -15.25 2.94 -55.53
C GLY A 21 -15.29 3.88 -54.34
N LEU A 22 -16.16 3.58 -53.38
CA LEU A 22 -16.35 4.32 -52.14
C LEU A 22 -15.09 4.17 -51.25
N GLY A 23 -14.08 5.00 -51.50
CA GLY A 23 -12.89 5.10 -50.66
C GLY A 23 -13.12 6.14 -49.58
N LEU A 24 -13.25 5.68 -48.33
CA LEU A 24 -13.21 6.53 -47.14
C LEU A 24 -11.83 7.20 -47.07
N MET A 25 -11.71 8.42 -47.60
CA MET A 25 -10.55 9.28 -47.39
C MET A 25 -10.69 9.89 -45.99
N THR A 26 -10.14 9.23 -44.97
CA THR A 26 -9.83 9.92 -43.72
C THR A 26 -8.67 10.86 -44.00
N ALA A 27 -8.97 12.16 -44.10
CA ALA A 27 -7.97 13.19 -44.00
C ALA A 27 -7.27 13.03 -42.64
N THR A 28 -6.00 12.65 -42.65
CA THR A 28 -5.15 12.72 -41.46
C THR A 28 -4.93 14.18 -41.12
N TRP A 29 -5.72 14.71 -40.19
CA TRP A 29 -5.36 15.93 -39.47
C TRP A 29 -4.34 15.52 -38.40
N GLY A 30 -3.08 15.50 -38.79
CA GLY A 30 -1.97 15.37 -37.86
C GLY A 30 -1.45 16.75 -37.46
N THR A 31 -1.60 17.10 -36.19
CA THR A 31 -0.48 17.55 -35.33
C THR A 31 -0.87 17.24 -33.89
N ALA A 32 -0.49 16.04 -33.43
CA ALA A 32 -0.23 15.79 -32.02
C ALA A 32 1.10 16.49 -31.66
N ALA A 33 1.22 17.02 -30.44
CA ALA A 33 2.50 17.52 -29.93
C ALA A 33 3.57 16.42 -30.03
N SER A 34 4.72 16.75 -30.60
CA SER A 34 5.85 15.82 -30.78
C SER A 34 6.96 16.03 -29.75
N ALA A 35 6.90 17.10 -28.94
CA ALA A 35 7.91 17.44 -27.94
C ALA A 35 7.31 17.94 -26.62
N GLY A 36 7.96 17.62 -25.51
CA GLY A 36 7.79 18.28 -24.22
C GLY A 36 8.59 19.57 -24.17
N CYS A 37 7.95 20.70 -23.85
CA CYS A 37 8.58 22.02 -23.84
C CYS A 37 8.44 22.67 -22.46
N SER A 38 9.54 23.18 -21.89
CA SER A 38 9.55 23.80 -20.57
C SER A 38 10.28 25.13 -20.53
N TYR A 39 9.89 26.01 -19.60
CA TYR A 39 10.50 27.31 -19.33
C TYR A 39 10.97 27.34 -17.87
N THR A 40 12.25 27.65 -17.65
CA THR A 40 12.86 27.68 -16.31
C THR A 40 13.64 28.97 -16.11
N VAL A 41 13.31 29.77 -15.11
CA VAL A 41 14.18 30.90 -14.70
C VAL A 41 15.45 30.35 -14.06
N THR A 42 16.61 30.71 -14.60
CA THR A 42 17.92 30.27 -14.09
C THR A 42 18.55 31.23 -13.10
N ASN A 43 18.26 32.53 -13.21
CA ASN A 43 18.69 33.55 -12.24
C ASN A 43 17.77 34.78 -12.29
N ALA A 44 17.57 35.49 -11.19
CA ALA A 44 16.80 36.74 -11.17
C ALA A 44 17.34 37.70 -10.10
N TRP A 45 17.38 38.99 -10.42
CA TRP A 45 17.94 40.05 -9.57
C TRP A 45 16.98 41.23 -9.39
N GLY A 46 15.67 40.96 -9.45
CA GLY A 46 14.60 41.93 -9.23
C GLY A 46 14.22 42.70 -10.49
N SER A 47 15.14 43.50 -11.05
CA SER A 47 14.88 44.26 -12.29
C SER A 47 15.10 43.45 -13.57
N GLY A 48 15.81 42.31 -13.48
CA GLY A 48 16.04 41.40 -14.60
C GLY A 48 16.25 39.95 -14.20
N PHE A 49 16.33 39.09 -15.21
CA PHE A 49 16.43 37.65 -15.07
C PHE A 49 17.13 36.99 -16.26
N THR A 50 17.61 35.77 -16.05
CA THR A 50 17.92 34.81 -17.11
C THR A 50 17.00 33.59 -16.99
N ALA A 51 16.63 33.00 -18.11
CA ALA A 51 15.85 31.77 -18.17
C ALA A 51 16.34 30.85 -19.28
N THR A 52 16.01 29.57 -19.18
CA THR A 52 16.29 28.54 -20.18
C THR A 52 14.97 27.93 -20.63
N ILE A 53 14.83 27.72 -21.94
CA ILE A 53 13.74 26.95 -22.53
C ILE A 53 14.31 25.64 -23.05
N ARG A 54 13.70 24.51 -22.68
CA ARG A 54 14.08 23.17 -23.12
C ARG A 54 12.99 22.57 -24.00
N VAL A 55 13.40 21.98 -25.12
CA VAL A 55 12.56 21.22 -26.05
C VAL A 55 13.04 19.78 -26.05
N THR A 56 12.23 18.82 -25.60
CA THR A 56 12.56 17.39 -25.55
C THR A 56 11.69 16.62 -26.53
N ASN A 57 12.29 15.80 -27.38
CA ASN A 57 11.54 14.92 -28.26
C ASN A 57 11.05 13.69 -27.47
N ASP A 58 9.81 13.74 -27.00
CA ASP A 58 9.17 12.63 -26.28
C ASP A 58 8.46 11.64 -27.21
N SER A 59 8.62 11.81 -28.53
CA SER A 59 8.04 10.93 -29.55
C SER A 59 9.02 9.86 -30.01
N ALA A 60 8.51 8.84 -30.70
CA ALA A 60 9.33 7.79 -31.31
C ALA A 60 9.94 8.20 -32.68
N ALA A 61 9.67 9.41 -33.19
CA ALA A 61 10.17 9.90 -34.47
C ALA A 61 11.12 11.09 -34.30
N ALA A 62 12.13 11.22 -35.16
CA ALA A 62 13.07 12.35 -35.09
C ALA A 62 12.39 13.68 -35.44
N ILE A 63 12.64 14.72 -34.64
CA ILE A 63 12.24 16.10 -34.93
C ILE A 63 13.36 16.77 -35.73
N ASN A 64 13.02 17.33 -36.89
CA ASN A 64 13.97 18.03 -37.77
C ASN A 64 13.59 19.51 -37.88
N GLY A 65 14.15 20.30 -36.99
CA GLY A 65 13.81 21.70 -36.74
C GLY A 65 12.77 21.83 -35.64
N TRP A 66 12.98 22.81 -34.74
CA TRP A 66 12.01 23.15 -33.70
C TRP A 66 11.69 24.63 -33.71
N GLN A 67 10.43 24.95 -33.41
CA GLN A 67 9.94 26.30 -33.22
C GLN A 67 9.03 26.33 -32.00
N VAL A 68 9.26 27.29 -31.12
CA VAL A 68 8.48 27.51 -29.91
C VAL A 68 8.06 28.97 -29.77
N ASN A 69 6.93 29.21 -29.12
CA ASN A 69 6.33 30.52 -28.94
C ASN A 69 5.93 30.72 -27.48
N TRP A 70 6.12 31.94 -26.95
CA TRP A 70 5.60 32.33 -25.64
C TRP A 70 5.31 33.82 -25.61
N ALA A 71 4.55 34.25 -24.60
CA ALA A 71 4.21 35.64 -24.40
C ALA A 71 4.37 36.02 -22.93
N TYR A 72 4.86 37.22 -22.66
CA TYR A 72 4.81 37.82 -21.33
C TYR A 72 3.69 38.86 -21.26
N SER A 73 3.09 39.00 -20.09
CA SER A 73 2.12 40.06 -19.81
C SER A 73 2.82 41.40 -19.57
N ASN A 74 3.93 41.39 -18.83
CA ASN A 74 4.68 42.56 -18.42
C ASN A 74 6.18 42.49 -18.77
N ASN A 75 6.83 41.33 -18.60
CA ASN A 75 8.27 41.15 -18.82
C ASN A 75 8.67 41.30 -20.30
N THR A 76 9.94 41.60 -20.58
CA THR A 76 10.48 41.71 -21.94
C THR A 76 11.85 41.05 -22.05
N VAL A 77 12.11 40.34 -23.15
CA VAL A 77 13.41 39.72 -23.44
C VAL A 77 14.36 40.77 -24.00
N THR A 78 15.57 40.84 -23.45
CA THR A 78 16.63 41.76 -23.90
C THR A 78 17.75 41.05 -24.66
N ASN A 79 17.99 39.75 -24.41
CA ASN A 79 18.99 38.97 -25.12
C ASN A 79 18.59 37.48 -25.18
N ALA A 80 19.13 36.73 -26.14
CA ALA A 80 18.97 35.28 -26.22
C ALA A 80 20.20 34.62 -26.88
N TRP A 81 20.45 33.35 -26.56
CA TRP A 81 21.54 32.55 -27.12
C TRP A 81 21.10 31.12 -27.40
N ASN A 82 21.78 30.44 -28.32
CA ASN A 82 21.46 29.09 -28.81
C ASN A 82 20.09 28.95 -29.50
N ALA A 83 19.47 30.05 -29.90
CA ALA A 83 18.26 30.10 -30.72
C ALA A 83 18.23 31.36 -31.59
N GLN A 84 17.48 31.32 -32.69
CA GLN A 84 17.10 32.53 -33.43
C GLN A 84 15.79 33.06 -32.86
N LEU A 85 15.85 34.21 -32.19
CA LEU A 85 14.69 34.86 -31.59
C LEU A 85 14.09 35.90 -32.54
N SER A 86 12.77 35.85 -32.72
CA SER A 86 11.98 36.90 -33.37
C SER A 86 10.85 37.33 -32.44
N SER A 87 10.39 38.58 -32.54
CA SER A 87 9.28 39.08 -31.74
C SER A 87 8.13 39.57 -32.62
N ALA A 88 6.91 39.18 -32.26
CA ALA A 88 5.67 39.64 -32.89
C ALA A 88 4.99 40.66 -31.97
N GLY A 89 5.62 41.83 -31.83
CA GLY A 89 5.25 42.86 -30.85
C GLY A 89 6.20 42.91 -29.64
N SER A 90 5.93 43.77 -28.65
CA SER A 90 6.87 44.02 -27.55
C SER A 90 7.02 42.85 -26.56
N ARG A 91 6.06 41.90 -26.52
CA ARG A 91 6.03 40.83 -25.51
C ARG A 91 5.67 39.44 -26.01
N ASN A 92 5.54 39.23 -27.32
CA ASN A 92 5.32 37.91 -27.91
C ASN A 92 6.59 37.49 -28.65
N TYR A 93 7.08 36.29 -28.34
CA TYR A 93 8.37 35.80 -28.80
C TYR A 93 8.24 34.45 -29.49
N THR A 94 8.97 34.28 -30.58
CA THR A 94 9.12 33.04 -31.33
C THR A 94 10.61 32.71 -31.43
N ALA A 95 10.99 31.51 -31.00
CA ALA A 95 12.36 31.01 -31.10
C ALA A 95 12.44 29.78 -32.00
N THR A 96 13.43 29.76 -32.90
CA THR A 96 13.76 28.60 -33.74
C THR A 96 15.18 28.11 -33.48
N ASN A 97 15.43 26.84 -33.83
CA ASN A 97 16.75 26.22 -33.70
C ASN A 97 17.84 26.97 -34.50
N VAL A 98 19.08 26.86 -34.02
CA VAL A 98 20.29 27.21 -34.78
C VAL A 98 20.90 25.94 -35.37
N GLY A 99 21.66 26.05 -36.47
CA GLY A 99 22.01 24.91 -37.35
C GLY A 99 22.45 23.59 -36.68
N TRP A 100 23.09 23.63 -35.51
CA TRP A 100 23.58 22.43 -34.81
C TRP A 100 22.58 21.81 -33.82
N ASN A 101 21.53 22.51 -33.36
CA ASN A 101 20.57 21.99 -32.37
C ASN A 101 19.18 21.71 -32.94
N GLY A 102 19.04 21.62 -34.27
CA GLY A 102 17.76 21.42 -34.94
C GLY A 102 17.26 19.98 -35.00
N SER A 103 18.15 18.98 -35.01
CA SER A 103 17.75 17.57 -35.09
C SER A 103 17.73 16.93 -33.70
N LEU A 104 16.56 16.47 -33.25
CA LEU A 104 16.37 15.80 -31.96
C LEU A 104 15.86 14.37 -32.20
N GLN A 105 16.67 13.37 -31.86
CA GLN A 105 16.22 11.96 -31.83
C GLN A 105 15.26 11.71 -30.66
N PRO A 106 14.48 10.61 -30.66
CA PRO A 106 13.66 10.21 -29.51
C PRO A 106 14.46 10.25 -28.19
N GLY A 107 13.94 10.97 -27.20
CA GLY A 107 14.55 11.18 -25.89
C GLY A 107 15.62 12.28 -25.81
N GLN A 108 15.98 12.94 -26.93
CA GLN A 108 16.95 14.04 -26.92
C GLN A 108 16.30 15.40 -26.67
N SER A 109 17.10 16.35 -26.18
CA SER A 109 16.64 17.72 -25.91
C SER A 109 17.56 18.79 -26.53
N ALA A 110 16.97 19.91 -26.94
CA ALA A 110 17.67 21.17 -27.19
C ALA A 110 17.32 22.18 -26.10
N GLU A 111 18.31 23.00 -25.71
CA GLU A 111 18.13 24.07 -24.75
C GLU A 111 18.68 25.39 -25.31
N PHE A 112 17.93 26.46 -25.07
CA PHE A 112 18.37 27.82 -25.37
C PHE A 112 18.05 28.75 -24.20
N GLY A 113 18.82 29.81 -24.07
CA GLY A 113 18.69 30.74 -22.95
C GLY A 113 18.25 32.12 -23.40
N LEU A 114 17.66 32.86 -22.47
CA LEU A 114 17.22 34.23 -22.63
C LEU A 114 17.55 35.06 -21.39
N GLN A 115 17.76 36.35 -21.59
CA GLN A 115 17.86 37.37 -20.56
C GLN A 115 16.70 38.34 -20.76
N GLY A 116 16.04 38.74 -19.68
CA GLY A 116 14.93 39.68 -19.73
C GLY A 116 14.89 40.64 -18.55
N VAL A 117 14.00 41.62 -18.65
CA VAL A 117 13.69 42.61 -17.61
C VAL A 117 12.23 42.48 -17.18
N THR A 118 11.98 42.75 -15.90
CA THR A 118 10.65 42.58 -15.29
C THR A 118 9.74 43.79 -15.49
N ASN A 119 10.27 44.89 -16.05
CA ASN A 119 9.56 46.16 -16.24
C ASN A 119 8.84 46.65 -14.98
N GLY A 120 9.47 46.47 -13.80
CA GLY A 120 8.92 46.86 -12.50
C GLY A 120 7.78 45.98 -11.99
N GLY A 121 7.39 44.94 -12.72
CA GLY A 121 6.39 43.96 -12.32
C GLY A 121 7.00 42.67 -11.76
N ALA A 122 6.15 41.66 -11.55
CA ALA A 122 6.57 40.36 -11.06
C ALA A 122 7.30 39.55 -12.15
N LEU A 123 8.18 38.65 -11.71
CA LEU A 123 8.83 37.69 -12.61
C LEU A 123 7.80 36.68 -13.15
N GLU A 124 7.88 36.36 -14.44
CA GLU A 124 6.88 35.55 -15.15
C GLU A 124 7.51 34.26 -15.70
N THR A 125 6.75 33.17 -15.64
CA THR A 125 7.08 31.86 -16.24
C THR A 125 5.97 31.46 -17.21
N PRO A 126 6.00 31.98 -18.46
CA PRO A 126 4.93 31.78 -19.41
C PRO A 126 4.92 30.36 -19.97
N PRO A 127 3.74 29.83 -20.34
CA PRO A 127 3.66 28.54 -21.01
C PRO A 127 4.34 28.61 -22.39
N ILE A 128 5.01 27.52 -22.78
CA ILE A 128 5.59 27.37 -24.12
C ILE A 128 4.56 26.72 -25.03
N SER A 129 4.37 27.33 -26.20
CA SER A 129 3.43 26.90 -27.23
C SER A 129 4.13 26.72 -28.58
N GLY A 130 3.44 26.19 -29.58
CA GLY A 130 3.99 25.93 -30.92
C GLY A 130 3.56 24.57 -31.45
N ALA A 131 3.76 24.33 -32.76
CA ALA A 131 3.30 23.11 -33.43
C ALA A 131 3.84 21.82 -32.81
N ILE A 132 5.02 21.88 -32.17
CA ILE A 132 5.64 20.75 -31.48
C ILE A 132 5.29 20.70 -29.97
N CYS A 133 4.76 21.79 -29.39
CA CYS A 133 4.61 22.00 -27.94
C CYS A 133 3.14 22.09 -27.44
N GLY A 134 2.15 21.48 -28.10
CA GLY A 134 0.76 21.57 -27.57
C GLY A 134 -0.28 20.59 -28.10
N ALA A 135 -1.08 20.05 -27.18
CA ALA A 135 -2.48 19.68 -27.40
C ALA A 135 -3.32 20.96 -27.22
N ALA A 136 -4.16 21.29 -28.21
CA ALA A 136 -4.80 22.59 -28.34
C ALA A 136 -5.96 22.82 -27.35
N ALA A 137 -5.93 23.98 -26.67
CA ALA A 137 -7.13 24.74 -26.36
C ALA A 137 -7.62 25.43 -27.65
N THR A 138 -8.91 25.34 -27.95
CA THR A 138 -9.52 25.94 -29.14
C THR A 138 -9.68 27.45 -28.96
N SER A 139 -9.18 28.19 -29.94
CA SER A 139 -9.27 29.64 -30.07
C SER A 139 -10.70 30.11 -30.36
N SER A 140 -11.08 31.28 -29.87
CA SER A 140 -12.05 32.16 -30.54
C SER A 140 -11.73 33.62 -30.24
N SER A 141 -11.85 34.40 -31.30
CA SER A 141 -11.23 35.68 -31.58
C SER A 141 -11.97 36.87 -30.97
N SER A 142 -11.21 37.95 -30.80
CA SER A 142 -11.61 39.29 -30.39
C SER A 142 -12.68 39.97 -31.26
N ILE A 143 -13.62 40.68 -30.64
CA ILE A 143 -14.21 41.92 -31.16
C ILE A 143 -14.24 42.96 -30.02
N ALA A 144 -13.71 44.14 -30.29
CA ALA A 144 -13.68 45.29 -29.39
C ALA A 144 -14.92 46.18 -29.54
N SER A 145 -15.42 46.75 -28.43
CA SER A 145 -15.60 48.21 -28.21
C SER A 145 -16.43 48.52 -26.95
N SER A 146 -16.03 49.61 -26.27
CA SER A 146 -16.70 50.51 -25.29
C SER A 146 -18.19 50.25 -24.96
N ILE A 147 -18.72 50.45 -23.74
CA ILE A 147 -18.87 51.73 -23.00
C ILE A 147 -19.07 51.50 -21.48
N ALA A 148 -18.97 52.60 -20.73
CA ALA A 148 -18.84 52.83 -19.29
C ALA A 148 -19.85 52.24 -18.27
N ALA A 149 -19.31 52.09 -17.05
CA ALA A 149 -19.85 52.46 -15.73
C ALA A 149 -20.88 51.59 -14.99
N SER A 150 -20.47 51.29 -13.74
CA SER A 150 -21.24 51.24 -12.49
C SER A 150 -21.95 49.94 -12.06
N ALA A 151 -21.33 49.33 -11.04
CA ALA A 151 -21.91 48.77 -9.82
C ALA A 151 -23.25 48.00 -9.93
N THR A 152 -23.24 46.69 -9.71
CA THR A 152 -23.56 46.08 -8.40
C THR A 152 -23.42 44.56 -8.44
N SER A 153 -23.26 44.04 -7.24
CA SER A 153 -23.01 42.67 -6.79
C SER A 153 -23.77 41.52 -7.46
N SER A 154 -23.10 40.36 -7.38
CA SER A 154 -23.62 38.98 -7.40
C SER A 154 -23.95 38.33 -8.74
N SER A 155 -23.03 37.47 -9.18
CA SER A 155 -23.38 36.13 -9.66
C SER A 155 -22.19 35.19 -9.50
N MET A 156 -22.38 34.17 -8.69
CA MET A 156 -21.43 33.10 -8.40
C MET A 156 -20.89 32.46 -9.68
N ALA A 157 -19.58 32.54 -9.89
CA ALA A 157 -18.84 31.59 -10.69
C ALA A 157 -18.43 30.43 -9.77
N SER A 158 -18.64 29.20 -10.23
CA SER A 158 -18.41 27.94 -9.54
C SER A 158 -17.00 27.85 -8.93
N VAL A 159 -16.93 28.02 -7.61
CA VAL A 159 -15.75 27.70 -6.80
C VAL A 159 -15.71 26.18 -6.65
N THR A 160 -14.80 25.52 -7.35
CA THR A 160 -14.28 24.24 -6.84
C THR A 160 -13.54 24.56 -5.55
N ASN A 161 -14.15 24.29 -4.39
CA ASN A 161 -13.57 24.57 -3.09
C ASN A 161 -12.23 23.81 -2.95
N SER A 162 -11.11 24.52 -3.12
CA SER A 162 -9.79 24.01 -2.73
C SER A 162 -9.74 23.93 -1.21
N VAL A 163 -9.63 22.74 -0.64
CA VAL A 163 -9.61 22.50 0.81
C VAL A 163 -8.16 22.41 1.28
N ASN A 164 -7.86 22.79 2.54
CA ASN A 164 -6.57 22.47 3.16
C ASN A 164 -6.43 20.95 3.33
N ILE A 165 -5.57 20.33 2.53
CA ILE A 165 -5.31 18.89 2.52
C ILE A 165 -4.08 18.50 3.35
N ALA A 166 -3.38 19.45 4.00
CA ALA A 166 -2.19 19.16 4.80
C ALA A 166 -2.48 18.20 5.97
N GLY A 167 -3.65 18.30 6.60
CA GLY A 167 -4.09 17.39 7.66
C GLY A 167 -4.34 15.94 7.19
N LEU A 168 -4.38 15.69 5.87
CA LEU A 168 -4.49 14.35 5.31
C LEU A 168 -3.12 13.69 5.08
N ALA A 169 -2.04 14.48 5.07
CA ALA A 169 -0.69 14.00 4.81
C ALA A 169 -0.05 13.37 6.05
N THR A 170 0.82 12.39 5.83
CA THR A 170 1.82 12.01 6.83
C THR A 170 2.99 12.99 6.76
N ALA A 171 3.34 13.61 7.89
CA ALA A 171 4.50 14.49 7.99
C ALA A 171 5.77 13.70 8.34
N THR A 172 6.86 13.94 7.62
CA THR A 172 8.21 13.45 7.97
C THR A 172 9.21 14.61 7.94
N THR A 173 10.38 14.45 8.55
CA THR A 173 11.40 15.51 8.61
C THR A 173 12.81 14.94 8.61
N SER A 174 13.79 15.77 8.22
CA SER A 174 15.21 15.46 8.39
C SER A 174 15.60 15.32 9.86
N TYR A 175 15.03 16.15 10.73
CA TYR A 175 15.31 16.19 12.16
C TYR A 175 14.27 17.05 12.88
N VAL A 176 13.87 16.64 14.08
CA VAL A 176 13.06 17.43 15.03
C VAL A 176 13.67 17.31 16.42
N SER A 177 13.76 18.42 17.16
CA SER A 177 14.29 18.43 18.52
C SER A 177 13.36 17.64 19.46
N PRO A 178 13.88 16.93 20.49
CA PRO A 178 13.06 16.05 21.34
C PRO A 178 11.90 16.71 22.10
N TRP A 179 11.93 18.03 22.28
CA TRP A 179 10.87 18.81 22.94
C TRP A 179 9.97 19.58 21.97
N GLU A 180 10.21 19.48 20.67
CA GLU A 180 9.33 20.00 19.62
C GLU A 180 8.49 18.87 19.03
N THR A 181 7.40 19.22 18.35
CA THR A 181 6.46 18.24 17.79
C THR A 181 6.30 18.41 16.29
N LEU A 182 6.62 17.38 15.53
CA LEU A 182 6.44 17.38 14.07
C LEU A 182 4.97 17.59 13.67
N ARG A 183 4.02 17.16 14.51
CA ARG A 183 2.58 17.29 14.23
C ARG A 183 2.11 18.76 14.17
N ALA A 184 2.81 19.69 14.83
CA ALA A 184 2.43 21.11 14.80
C ALA A 184 2.40 21.66 13.37
N VAL A 185 3.17 21.08 12.44
CA VAL A 185 3.17 21.57 11.07
C VAL A 185 1.87 21.30 10.31
N ASN A 186 0.98 20.40 10.75
CA ASN A 186 -0.24 20.08 10.00
C ASN A 186 -1.47 19.84 10.89
N ASP A 187 -1.54 20.54 12.02
CA ASP A 187 -2.66 20.42 12.97
C ASP A 187 -3.79 21.42 12.72
N ASN A 188 -3.67 22.23 11.65
CA ASN A 188 -4.65 23.25 11.25
C ASN A 188 -4.75 24.41 12.24
N SER A 189 -3.70 24.66 13.04
CA SER A 189 -3.62 25.79 13.97
C SER A 189 -3.52 27.14 13.26
N ASN A 190 -3.87 28.23 13.95
CA ASN A 190 -3.72 29.62 13.48
C ASN A 190 -2.84 30.41 14.45
N PRO A 191 -1.50 30.39 14.28
CA PRO A 191 -0.59 31.07 15.19
C PRO A 191 -0.79 32.59 15.22
N ALA A 192 -0.80 33.18 16.42
CA ALA A 192 -0.96 34.63 16.57
C ALA A 192 0.32 35.41 16.17
N ASN A 193 1.48 34.81 16.34
CA ASN A 193 2.79 35.36 15.98
C ASN A 193 3.82 34.23 15.84
N SER A 194 5.02 34.53 15.33
CA SER A 194 6.07 33.53 15.08
C SER A 194 6.68 32.89 16.33
N ASN A 195 6.33 33.33 17.54
CA ASN A 195 6.75 32.70 18.80
C ASN A 195 5.57 32.06 19.55
N ASP A 196 4.42 31.89 18.89
CA ASP A 196 3.23 31.28 19.48
C ASP A 196 3.31 29.76 19.47
N LYS A 197 3.71 29.17 20.60
CA LYS A 197 3.79 27.72 20.79
C LYS A 197 2.52 27.10 21.40
N SER A 198 1.40 27.82 21.45
CA SER A 198 0.18 27.34 22.12
C SER A 198 -0.41 26.06 21.50
N ALA A 199 -0.17 25.82 20.20
CA ALA A 199 -0.51 24.58 19.48
C ALA A 199 0.69 23.62 19.29
N GLY A 200 1.85 23.93 19.89
CA GLY A 200 3.12 23.28 19.60
C GLY A 200 3.92 23.98 18.51
N ALA A 201 5.12 23.49 18.24
CA ALA A 201 5.97 23.96 17.15
C ALA A 201 6.82 22.80 16.61
N TYR A 202 7.18 22.86 15.34
CA TYR A 202 8.31 22.11 14.81
C TYR A 202 9.57 22.98 14.87
N GLY A 203 10.66 22.41 15.36
CA GLY A 203 11.99 23.02 15.34
C GLY A 203 13.07 21.96 15.23
N ASN A 204 14.19 22.30 14.59
CA ASN A 204 15.29 21.37 14.31
C ASN A 204 16.59 21.74 15.03
N TRP A 205 16.49 22.28 16.23
CA TRP A 205 17.65 22.59 17.07
C TRP A 205 18.45 21.33 17.45
N ASN A 206 19.79 21.27 17.31
CA ASN A 206 20.72 22.35 16.98
C ASN A 206 21.42 22.12 15.62
N ASN A 207 20.77 22.44 14.51
CA ASN A 207 21.29 22.21 13.15
C ASN A 207 21.49 23.51 12.34
N PRO A 208 22.31 24.47 12.80
CA PRO A 208 22.55 25.72 12.07
C PRO A 208 23.31 25.49 10.77
N ASN A 209 23.17 26.41 9.82
CA ASN A 209 23.90 26.42 8.56
C ASN A 209 23.80 25.11 7.74
N SER A 210 22.69 24.40 7.88
CA SER A 210 22.38 23.18 7.14
C SER A 210 20.96 23.25 6.58
N ILE A 211 20.74 22.67 5.39
CA ILE A 211 19.38 22.54 4.87
C ILE A 211 18.69 21.42 5.65
N GLN A 212 17.57 21.76 6.25
CA GLN A 212 16.67 20.87 6.93
C GLN A 212 15.33 20.86 6.20
N TRP A 213 14.57 19.79 6.33
CA TRP A 213 13.33 19.65 5.56
C TRP A 213 12.18 19.07 6.38
N VAL A 214 10.96 19.46 6.02
CA VAL A 214 9.69 18.84 6.44
C VAL A 214 8.94 18.45 5.17
N GLN A 215 8.38 17.24 5.16
CA GLN A 215 7.76 16.62 3.98
C GLN A 215 6.35 16.15 4.31
N TYR A 216 5.46 16.28 3.32
CA TYR A 216 4.16 15.64 3.30
C TYR A 216 4.11 14.53 2.27
N ASP A 217 3.58 13.39 2.69
CA ASP A 217 3.21 12.27 1.85
C ASP A 217 1.68 12.06 1.94
N TRP A 218 1.01 12.19 0.79
CA TRP A 218 -0.39 11.83 0.64
C TRP A 218 -0.54 10.41 0.08
N PRO A 219 -1.66 9.74 0.42
CA PRO A 219 -1.96 8.42 -0.13
C PRO A 219 -2.18 8.43 -1.65
N GLN A 220 -2.66 9.54 -2.21
CA GLN A 220 -2.96 9.68 -3.64
C GLN A 220 -2.43 11.01 -4.19
N ASN A 221 -2.44 11.15 -5.52
CA ASN A 221 -2.13 12.42 -6.15
C ASN A 221 -3.22 13.44 -5.89
N TYR A 222 -2.81 14.66 -5.55
CA TYR A 222 -3.67 15.82 -5.47
C TYR A 222 -3.23 16.86 -6.50
N THR A 223 -4.20 17.55 -7.08
CA THR A 223 -3.98 18.78 -7.83
C THR A 223 -3.86 19.92 -6.82
N LEU A 224 -2.64 20.43 -6.64
CA LEU A 224 -2.30 21.44 -5.65
C LEU A 224 -2.46 22.84 -6.22
N SER A 225 -3.18 23.69 -5.51
CA SER A 225 -3.44 25.08 -5.91
C SER A 225 -2.49 26.07 -5.22
N SER A 226 -2.20 25.88 -3.94
CA SER A 226 -1.29 26.73 -3.17
C SER A 226 -0.76 26.03 -1.93
N THR A 227 0.29 26.60 -1.33
CA THR A 227 0.77 26.25 0.00
C THR A 227 0.94 27.50 0.86
N GLN A 228 0.85 27.35 2.19
CA GLN A 228 1.00 28.42 3.16
C GLN A 228 1.87 27.94 4.33
N VAL A 229 2.96 28.63 4.66
CA VAL A 229 3.84 28.25 5.78
C VAL A 229 3.91 29.38 6.81
N TYR A 230 3.73 29.06 8.08
CA TYR A 230 3.93 29.97 9.20
C TYR A 230 5.24 29.60 9.92
N TRP A 231 6.22 30.50 9.90
CA TRP A 231 7.55 30.23 10.47
C TRP A 231 7.58 30.37 11.99
N PHE A 232 8.26 29.43 12.65
CA PHE A 232 8.58 29.48 14.08
C PHE A 232 9.91 30.21 14.29
N ASP A 233 9.93 31.12 15.26
CA ASP A 233 11.08 31.92 15.63
C ASP A 233 10.99 32.29 17.13
N ASP A 234 11.87 31.71 17.93
CA ASP A 234 11.92 31.89 19.39
C ASP A 234 12.81 33.09 19.82
N ASN A 235 13.30 33.88 18.86
CA ASN A 235 14.36 34.87 19.02
C ASN A 235 15.65 34.32 19.68
N GLY A 236 15.89 33.02 19.55
CA GLY A 236 16.99 32.29 20.18
C GLY A 236 17.56 31.21 19.26
N GLY A 237 17.44 29.95 19.68
CA GLY A 237 18.07 28.81 19.00
C GLY A 237 17.37 28.41 17.70
N VAL A 238 16.12 28.84 17.49
CA VAL A 238 15.32 28.56 16.30
C VAL A 238 14.85 29.88 15.71
N LEU A 239 15.29 30.19 14.49
CA LEU A 239 14.98 31.44 13.81
C LEU A 239 14.26 31.18 12.48
N THR A 240 13.60 32.22 11.98
CA THR A 240 13.03 32.23 10.62
C THR A 240 14.11 31.85 9.59
N PRO A 241 13.83 31.02 8.58
CA PRO A 241 14.83 30.65 7.57
C PRO A 241 15.42 31.88 6.87
N THR A 242 16.71 31.83 6.53
CA THR A 242 17.34 32.77 5.57
C THR A 242 17.12 32.33 4.12
N ARG A 243 16.75 31.07 3.91
CA ARG A 243 16.33 30.51 2.63
C ARG A 243 15.31 29.40 2.87
N ALA A 244 14.19 29.43 2.15
CA ALA A 244 13.25 28.31 2.10
C ALA A 244 12.60 28.18 0.71
N TYR A 245 12.33 26.95 0.30
CA TYR A 245 11.66 26.64 -0.96
C TYR A 245 10.82 25.37 -0.82
N LEU A 246 9.80 25.26 -1.66
CA LEU A 246 8.99 24.05 -1.78
C LEU A 246 9.49 23.21 -2.95
N GLU A 247 9.48 21.89 -2.77
CA GLU A 247 9.69 20.91 -3.82
C GLU A 247 8.49 19.96 -3.87
N TYR A 248 8.21 19.39 -5.05
CA TYR A 248 7.24 18.32 -5.23
C TYR A 248 7.88 17.10 -5.89
N TRP A 249 7.36 15.91 -5.62
CA TRP A 249 7.81 14.69 -6.26
C TRP A 249 7.11 14.50 -7.61
N ASN A 250 7.87 14.38 -8.69
CA ASN A 250 7.28 14.15 -10.02
C ASN A 250 7.13 12.66 -10.41
N GLY A 251 7.40 11.75 -9.47
CA GLY A 251 7.46 10.30 -9.72
C GLY A 251 8.88 9.73 -9.75
N SER A 252 9.90 10.57 -10.01
CA SER A 252 11.30 10.14 -10.15
C SER A 252 12.32 11.04 -9.43
N ALA A 253 12.00 12.33 -9.24
CA ALA A 253 12.86 13.30 -8.59
C ALA A 253 12.05 14.37 -7.86
N TRP A 254 12.72 15.06 -6.92
CA TRP A 254 12.22 16.28 -6.31
C TRP A 254 12.42 17.45 -7.27
N VAL A 255 11.33 18.15 -7.58
CA VAL A 255 11.30 19.30 -8.48
C VAL A 255 10.96 20.55 -7.66
N ASN A 256 11.74 21.61 -7.82
CA ASN A 256 11.50 22.87 -7.12
C ASN A 256 10.20 23.53 -7.63
N ALA A 257 9.26 23.78 -6.72
CA ALA A 257 7.99 24.45 -6.98
C ALA A 257 8.06 25.97 -6.81
N GLY A 258 9.08 26.49 -6.11
CA GLY A 258 9.31 27.91 -5.89
C GLY A 258 9.86 28.23 -4.51
N ASN A 259 10.43 29.43 -4.37
CA ASN A 259 10.88 29.97 -3.09
C ASN A 259 9.68 30.37 -2.22
N LEU A 260 9.77 30.10 -0.92
CA LEU A 260 8.77 30.52 0.05
C LEU A 260 9.12 31.92 0.59
N PRO A 261 8.13 32.82 0.74
CA PRO A 261 8.34 34.06 1.49
C PRO A 261 8.75 33.78 2.95
N LEU A 262 9.49 34.70 3.55
CA LEU A 262 10.11 34.54 4.87
C LEU A 262 9.62 35.58 5.89
N ALA A 263 8.36 36.04 5.75
CA ALA A 263 7.76 37.00 6.66
C ALA A 263 7.44 36.34 8.01
N LYS A 264 7.84 37.00 9.11
CA LYS A 264 7.39 36.66 10.47
C LYS A 264 5.92 37.08 10.65
N ASN A 265 5.25 36.43 11.60
CA ASN A 265 3.89 36.76 12.04
C ASN A 265 2.82 36.70 10.94
N ALA A 266 3.01 35.86 9.93
CA ALA A 266 2.07 35.69 8.83
C ALA A 266 2.22 34.32 8.16
N PHE A 267 1.15 33.89 7.49
CA PHE A 267 1.23 32.79 6.52
C PHE A 267 1.94 33.25 5.25
N ASN A 268 2.99 32.53 4.89
CA ASN A 268 3.80 32.75 3.69
C ASN A 268 3.26 31.87 2.56
N ILE A 269 2.68 32.50 1.54
CA ILE A 269 1.90 31.81 0.50
C ILE A 269 2.72 31.62 -0.77
N LEU A 270 2.67 30.42 -1.35
CA LEU A 270 3.20 30.10 -2.68
C LEU A 270 2.10 29.45 -3.52
N ALA A 271 1.84 29.99 -4.71
CA ALA A 271 0.93 29.38 -5.67
C ALA A 271 1.58 28.16 -6.34
N LEU A 272 0.83 27.06 -6.45
CA LEU A 272 1.30 25.79 -7.01
C LEU A 272 0.71 25.48 -8.38
N ASN A 273 -0.21 26.31 -8.88
CA ASN A 273 -0.67 26.31 -10.27
C ASN A 273 -1.11 24.93 -10.81
N GLY A 274 -1.71 24.09 -9.96
CA GLY A 274 -2.21 22.78 -10.35
C GLY A 274 -1.16 21.67 -10.37
N VAL A 275 -0.03 21.82 -9.68
CA VAL A 275 0.95 20.72 -9.48
C VAL A 275 0.23 19.46 -9.05
N VAL A 276 0.36 18.39 -9.84
CA VAL A 276 -0.19 17.07 -9.50
C VAL A 276 0.90 16.23 -8.85
N THR A 277 0.74 15.94 -7.57
CA THR A 277 1.71 15.16 -6.80
C THR A 277 1.06 14.49 -5.60
N ASN A 278 1.68 13.44 -5.08
CA ASN A 278 1.37 12.87 -3.79
C ASN A 278 2.44 13.19 -2.73
N ARG A 279 3.47 13.97 -3.08
CA ARG A 279 4.49 14.40 -2.11
C ARG A 279 4.95 15.83 -2.35
N VAL A 280 5.14 16.57 -1.26
CA VAL A 280 5.80 17.88 -1.25
C VAL A 280 6.75 17.98 -0.07
N ARG A 281 7.77 18.83 -0.20
CA ARG A 281 8.80 19.04 0.82
C ARG A 281 9.14 20.52 0.93
N VAL A 282 9.08 21.07 2.14
CA VAL A 282 9.65 22.38 2.48
C VAL A 282 11.09 22.18 2.90
N SER A 283 12.01 22.75 2.15
CA SER A 283 13.45 22.73 2.42
C SER A 283 13.87 24.12 2.92
N MET A 284 14.49 24.19 4.09
CA MET A 284 14.77 25.43 4.81
C MET A 284 16.18 25.46 5.41
N LEU A 285 16.78 26.65 5.43
CA LEU A 285 18.11 26.93 5.97
C LEU A 285 18.04 28.25 6.74
N ASN A 286 18.65 28.29 7.91
CA ASN A 286 19.13 29.53 8.51
C ASN A 286 20.66 29.45 8.64
N SER A 287 21.37 30.49 8.22
CA SER A 287 22.84 30.49 8.14
C SER A 287 23.53 30.66 9.50
N THR A 288 22.78 30.94 10.56
CA THR A 288 23.31 31.26 11.89
C THR A 288 22.73 30.40 13.01
N GLN A 289 21.47 29.98 12.89
CA GLN A 289 20.72 29.23 13.90
C GLN A 289 19.90 28.12 13.21
N SER A 290 19.12 27.38 14.00
CA SER A 290 18.19 26.35 13.51
C SER A 290 16.91 26.99 12.94
N THR A 291 16.03 26.21 12.31
CA THR A 291 14.77 26.67 11.69
C THR A 291 13.54 25.95 12.26
N GLY A 292 12.36 26.55 12.12
CA GLY A 292 11.12 25.95 12.59
C GLY A 292 9.86 26.41 11.84
N ILE A 293 8.78 25.66 12.04
CA ILE A 293 7.46 25.85 11.42
C ILE A 293 6.40 25.72 12.52
N LEU A 294 5.49 26.69 12.61
CA LEU A 294 4.33 26.63 13.50
C LEU A 294 3.12 25.96 12.82
N GLU A 295 2.96 26.13 11.52
CA GLU A 295 1.87 25.54 10.74
C GLU A 295 2.23 25.55 9.25
N TRP A 296 1.87 24.50 8.52
CA TRP A 296 2.03 24.37 7.08
C TRP A 296 0.76 23.80 6.43
N ARG A 297 0.20 24.56 5.49
CA ARG A 297 -1.04 24.24 4.79
C ARG A 297 -0.77 24.01 3.32
N VAL A 298 -1.58 23.15 2.72
CA VAL A 298 -1.55 22.90 1.28
C VAL A 298 -2.99 22.82 0.82
N ALA A 299 -3.37 23.67 -0.13
CA ALA A 299 -4.71 23.69 -0.70
C ALA A 299 -4.74 22.86 -1.98
N GLY A 300 -5.65 21.88 -2.08
CA GLY A 300 -5.76 21.03 -3.26
C GLY A 300 -7.00 20.16 -3.28
N THR A 301 -7.16 19.39 -4.37
CA THR A 301 -8.25 18.44 -4.58
C THR A 301 -7.70 17.12 -5.11
N ALA A 302 -8.34 15.99 -4.83
CA ALA A 302 -7.90 14.68 -5.32
C ALA A 302 -7.87 14.67 -6.86
N ALA A 303 -6.78 14.18 -7.45
CA ALA A 303 -6.66 14.09 -8.90
C ALA A 303 -7.46 12.86 -9.41
N GLY A 304 -8.51 13.08 -10.21
CA GLY A 304 -9.25 11.99 -10.89
C GLY A 304 -10.77 11.90 -10.65
N THR A 305 -11.42 12.89 -10.04
CA THR A 305 -12.89 12.85 -9.86
C THR A 305 -13.62 13.23 -11.16
N ILE A 306 -14.33 12.27 -11.77
CA ILE A 306 -15.32 12.54 -12.82
C ILE A 306 -16.54 13.22 -12.17
N THR A 307 -16.82 14.46 -12.53
CA THR A 307 -18.05 15.17 -12.14
C THR A 307 -19.21 14.75 -13.04
N SER A 308 -20.02 13.79 -12.58
CA SER A 308 -21.28 13.45 -13.25
C SER A 308 -22.36 14.49 -12.91
N SER A 309 -22.74 15.32 -13.88
CA SER A 309 -23.92 16.19 -13.79
C SER A 309 -25.20 15.34 -13.87
N VAL A 310 -25.99 15.29 -12.80
CA VAL A 310 -27.28 14.60 -12.79
C VAL A 310 -28.33 15.47 -13.47
N ALA A 311 -28.79 15.05 -14.65
CA ALA A 311 -30.03 15.54 -15.25
C ALA A 311 -31.22 14.95 -14.48
N SER A 312 -32.12 15.82 -14.02
CA SER A 312 -33.35 15.45 -13.34
C SER A 312 -34.36 14.86 -14.32
N SER A 313 -34.91 13.69 -14.00
CA SER A 313 -36.18 13.24 -14.55
C SER A 313 -36.99 12.52 -13.47
N SER A 314 -38.09 13.18 -13.11
CA SER A 314 -39.10 12.78 -12.14
C SER A 314 -40.03 11.70 -12.71
N SER A 315 -40.38 10.67 -11.94
CA SER A 315 -41.71 10.07 -11.99
C SER A 315 -42.00 9.18 -10.78
N SER A 316 -43.24 9.30 -10.32
CA SER A 316 -43.87 8.91 -9.07
C SER A 316 -44.28 7.42 -8.94
N LEU A 317 -44.20 6.94 -7.70
CA LEU A 317 -45.12 6.05 -6.95
C LEU A 317 -46.20 5.27 -7.73
N VAL A 318 -46.24 3.94 -7.53
CA VAL A 318 -47.48 3.23 -7.11
C VAL A 318 -47.13 2.11 -6.13
N ARG A 319 -47.91 2.07 -5.05
CA ARG A 319 -47.91 1.11 -3.93
C ARG A 319 -49.05 0.12 -4.17
N SER A 320 -48.89 -1.16 -3.83
CA SER A 320 -50.01 -2.07 -3.58
C SER A 320 -49.59 -3.19 -2.63
N SER A 321 -50.52 -3.52 -1.73
CA SER A 321 -50.35 -4.23 -0.47
C SER A 321 -51.23 -5.47 -0.45
N SER A 322 -50.80 -6.54 0.22
CA SER A 322 -51.66 -7.56 0.89
C SER A 322 -50.75 -8.53 1.66
N SER A 323 -50.63 -8.46 3.00
CA SER A 323 -51.48 -9.08 4.05
C SER A 323 -51.53 -10.62 3.97
N LEU A 324 -51.38 -11.46 5.01
CA LEU A 324 -51.27 -11.34 6.47
C LEU A 324 -50.94 -12.74 7.03
N ALA A 325 -50.16 -12.81 8.12
CA ALA A 325 -50.25 -13.71 9.30
C ALA A 325 -50.28 -15.26 9.14
N ALA A 326 -49.95 -16.12 10.12
CA ALA A 326 -49.15 -16.15 11.35
C ALA A 326 -49.35 -17.58 11.96
N SER A 327 -48.61 -17.89 13.04
CA SER A 327 -48.76 -19.04 13.98
C SER A 327 -48.09 -20.36 13.55
N SER A 328 -47.43 -21.17 14.39
CA SER A 328 -47.21 -21.20 15.85
C SER A 328 -46.09 -22.20 16.21
N ILE A 329 -45.37 -21.93 17.31
CA ILE A 329 -44.38 -22.73 18.08
C ILE A 329 -45.13 -23.94 18.74
N PRO A 330 -44.55 -25.13 19.12
CA PRO A 330 -43.33 -25.26 19.94
C PRO A 330 -42.40 -26.51 19.83
N ARG A 331 -41.15 -26.26 20.25
CA ARG A 331 -40.30 -26.99 21.23
C ARG A 331 -40.59 -28.49 21.48
N SER A 332 -39.58 -29.36 21.34
CA SER A 332 -38.96 -30.12 22.45
C SER A 332 -38.04 -31.29 22.00
N SER A 333 -36.85 -31.32 22.62
CA SER A 333 -36.05 -32.44 23.18
C SER A 333 -35.86 -33.80 22.48
N SER A 334 -34.58 -34.24 22.57
CA SER A 334 -34.09 -35.62 22.84
C SER A 334 -34.34 -36.69 21.74
N SER A 335 -33.50 -37.68 21.47
CA SER A 335 -32.17 -38.09 21.92
C SER A 335 -31.85 -39.38 21.13
N SER A 336 -30.57 -39.55 20.77
CA SER A 336 -29.82 -40.83 20.79
C SER A 336 -30.17 -42.00 19.84
N VAL A 337 -29.09 -42.77 19.59
CA VAL A 337 -28.99 -44.18 19.20
C VAL A 337 -28.95 -44.41 17.67
N VAL A 338 -27.78 -44.46 17.02
CA VAL A 338 -26.70 -45.50 17.01
C VAL A 338 -26.89 -46.48 15.85
N SER A 339 -25.75 -46.81 15.23
CA SER A 339 -25.44 -48.02 14.44
C SER A 339 -26.11 -48.14 13.06
N SER A 340 -25.48 -48.66 12.02
CA SER A 340 -24.15 -49.23 11.79
C SER A 340 -24.13 -49.70 10.33
N VAL A 341 -22.91 -49.97 9.82
CA VAL A 341 -22.56 -50.86 8.68
C VAL A 341 -23.25 -50.64 7.32
N ALA A 342 -22.66 -50.91 6.17
CA ALA A 342 -21.31 -51.13 5.69
C ALA A 342 -21.47 -51.27 4.16
N SER A 343 -20.42 -50.88 3.44
CA SER A 343 -19.89 -51.53 2.24
C SER A 343 -20.86 -52.12 1.20
N SER A 344 -20.73 -51.65 -0.05
CA SER A 344 -20.53 -52.58 -1.16
C SER A 344 -19.86 -51.93 -2.37
N SER A 345 -19.07 -52.77 -3.01
CA SER A 345 -18.02 -52.52 -3.99
C SER A 345 -18.51 -52.52 -5.44
N VAL A 346 -17.84 -51.70 -6.26
CA VAL A 346 -17.20 -52.02 -7.57
C VAL A 346 -17.97 -52.79 -8.67
N ARG A 347 -18.05 -52.18 -9.87
CA ARG A 347 -17.64 -52.70 -11.22
C ARG A 347 -18.02 -51.67 -12.32
N SER A 348 -17.09 -51.10 -13.11
CA SER A 348 -16.56 -51.53 -14.43
C SER A 348 -17.66 -51.84 -15.48
N SER A 349 -17.71 -51.35 -16.73
CA SER A 349 -16.64 -51.15 -17.74
C SER A 349 -17.19 -50.62 -19.11
N THR A 350 -16.42 -49.74 -19.79
CA THR A 350 -16.12 -49.63 -21.27
C THR A 350 -17.21 -49.20 -22.31
N PRO A 351 -16.88 -48.79 -23.58
CA PRO A 351 -15.98 -47.70 -24.05
C PRO A 351 -16.43 -46.91 -25.35
N ALA A 352 -15.80 -45.74 -25.62
CA ALA A 352 -15.46 -45.07 -26.94
C ALA A 352 -16.59 -44.65 -27.95
N PRO A 353 -16.40 -43.67 -28.89
CA PRO A 353 -15.17 -43.31 -29.61
C PRO A 353 -14.86 -41.81 -29.87
N SER A 354 -13.68 -41.62 -30.46
CA SER A 354 -12.91 -40.43 -30.86
C SER A 354 -13.45 -39.63 -32.06
N SER A 355 -13.14 -38.32 -32.09
CA SER A 355 -12.67 -37.65 -33.31
C SER A 355 -11.80 -36.42 -33.00
N SER A 356 -10.77 -36.25 -33.83
CA SER A 356 -9.60 -35.38 -33.72
C SER A 356 -9.79 -34.02 -34.39
N SER A 357 -9.19 -32.96 -33.84
CA SER A 357 -8.62 -31.87 -34.64
C SER A 357 -7.37 -31.33 -33.96
N ALA A 358 -6.28 -31.34 -34.73
CA ALA A 358 -4.93 -30.97 -34.33
C ALA A 358 -4.80 -29.45 -34.24
N ALA A 359 -4.37 -28.95 -33.09
CA ALA A 359 -3.81 -27.61 -32.95
C ALA A 359 -2.28 -27.75 -32.79
N SER A 360 -1.55 -27.06 -33.66
CA SER A 360 -0.10 -27.05 -33.73
C SER A 360 0.53 -26.60 -32.41
N SER A 361 1.32 -27.49 -31.82
CA SER A 361 2.20 -27.22 -30.69
C SER A 361 3.34 -26.29 -31.11
N SER A 362 3.25 -25.00 -30.79
CA SER A 362 4.46 -24.20 -30.61
C SER A 362 5.08 -24.63 -29.27
N ALA A 363 6.29 -25.20 -29.30
CA ALA A 363 7.08 -25.39 -28.09
C ALA A 363 7.14 -24.04 -27.33
N PRO A 364 6.92 -24.02 -26.00
CA PRO A 364 7.01 -22.77 -25.26
C PRO A 364 8.42 -22.18 -25.47
N SER A 365 8.48 -20.91 -25.89
CA SER A 365 9.74 -20.16 -25.93
C SER A 365 10.42 -20.27 -24.58
N VAL A 366 11.73 -20.55 -24.55
CA VAL A 366 12.54 -20.56 -23.32
C VAL A 366 12.18 -19.31 -22.49
N ALA A 367 11.75 -19.50 -21.25
CA ALA A 367 11.50 -18.39 -20.34
C ALA A 367 12.78 -17.54 -20.22
N GLN A 368 12.65 -16.22 -20.22
CA GLN A 368 13.81 -15.33 -20.11
C GLN A 368 14.51 -15.57 -18.76
N CYS A 369 15.82 -15.84 -18.79
CA CYS A 369 16.61 -16.17 -17.60
C CYS A 369 17.11 -14.95 -16.82
N SER A 370 16.84 -13.73 -17.28
CA SER A 370 17.22 -12.54 -16.53
C SER A 370 16.47 -12.47 -15.19
N ALA A 371 17.00 -11.68 -14.27
CA ALA A 371 16.26 -11.28 -13.07
C ALA A 371 14.89 -10.70 -13.47
N TYR A 372 13.89 -10.98 -12.64
CA TYR A 372 12.50 -10.61 -12.86
C TYR A 372 12.03 -9.65 -11.75
N ASP A 373 11.49 -8.53 -12.19
CA ASP A 373 10.77 -7.59 -11.34
C ASP A 373 9.27 -7.75 -11.58
N TRP A 374 8.50 -7.88 -10.50
CA TRP A 374 7.06 -7.92 -10.59
C TRP A 374 6.52 -6.55 -11.00
N PRO A 375 5.57 -6.49 -11.95
CA PRO A 375 4.88 -5.25 -12.25
C PRO A 375 4.02 -4.81 -11.05
N LYS A 376 3.70 -3.52 -11.00
CA LYS A 376 2.77 -2.97 -10.00
C LYS A 376 1.39 -3.63 -10.10
N TYR A 377 0.68 -3.62 -8.96
CA TYR A 377 -0.70 -4.08 -8.89
C TYR A 377 -1.64 -2.95 -9.31
N GLU A 378 -2.58 -3.26 -10.21
CA GLU A 378 -3.53 -2.28 -10.73
C GLU A 378 -4.97 -2.84 -10.70
N PRO A 379 -5.99 -2.05 -10.33
CA PRO A 379 -5.88 -0.71 -9.77
C PRO A 379 -5.18 -0.72 -8.40
N ASP A 380 -4.56 0.41 -8.05
CA ASP A 380 -4.03 0.64 -6.69
C ASP A 380 -5.17 0.49 -5.65
N LEU A 381 -5.06 -0.51 -4.78
CA LEU A 381 -6.03 -0.80 -3.71
C LEU A 381 -5.88 0.13 -2.50
N ASN A 382 -5.45 1.37 -2.71
CA ASN A 382 -5.24 2.29 -1.62
C ASN A 382 -6.58 2.72 -1.02
N TYR A 383 -6.67 2.66 0.31
CA TYR A 383 -7.89 2.97 1.05
C TYR A 383 -7.57 3.62 2.37
N ASP A 384 -8.30 4.69 2.67
CA ASP A 384 -8.16 5.47 3.89
C ASP A 384 -9.56 5.73 4.46
N PHE A 385 -9.85 5.17 5.62
CA PHE A 385 -11.17 5.28 6.24
C PHE A 385 -11.54 6.69 6.67
N ARG A 386 -10.57 7.62 6.78
CA ARG A 386 -10.88 9.03 7.04
C ARG A 386 -11.75 9.63 5.94
N THR A 387 -11.68 9.09 4.72
CA THR A 387 -12.57 9.49 3.61
C THR A 387 -14.03 9.11 3.85
N ASP A 388 -14.28 8.05 4.62
CA ASP A 388 -15.63 7.57 4.94
C ASP A 388 -16.21 8.22 6.21
N PHE A 389 -15.34 8.61 7.17
CA PHE A 389 -15.78 8.93 8.53
C PHE A 389 -15.41 10.34 9.02
N GLY A 390 -14.57 11.09 8.30
CA GLY A 390 -14.16 12.43 8.70
C GLY A 390 -13.44 12.47 10.06
N GLN A 391 -13.34 13.68 10.63
CA GLN A 391 -12.81 13.88 11.99
C GLN A 391 -13.89 13.59 13.04
N VAL A 392 -13.50 12.99 14.16
CA VAL A 392 -14.41 12.68 15.26
C VAL A 392 -14.41 13.79 16.30
N ASP A 393 -15.57 14.42 16.49
CA ASP A 393 -15.79 15.41 17.54
C ASP A 393 -16.13 14.73 18.88
N THR A 394 -15.16 14.77 19.80
CA THR A 394 -15.28 14.15 21.13
C THR A 394 -16.02 15.02 22.13
N SER A 395 -16.28 16.30 21.83
CA SER A 395 -16.87 17.26 22.79
C SER A 395 -18.31 16.90 23.19
N ASN A 396 -18.98 16.11 22.35
CA ASN A 396 -20.38 15.69 22.52
C ASN A 396 -20.53 14.22 22.92
N PHE A 397 -19.41 13.55 23.23
CA PHE A 397 -19.44 12.13 23.56
C PHE A 397 -20.21 11.84 24.83
N LYS A 398 -21.03 10.79 24.77
CA LYS A 398 -21.80 10.29 25.91
C LYS A 398 -21.17 9.01 26.45
N VAL A 399 -21.25 8.80 27.76
CA VAL A 399 -20.87 7.51 28.35
C VAL A 399 -21.95 6.49 28.03
N TYR A 400 -21.59 5.44 27.30
CA TYR A 400 -22.42 4.26 27.17
C TYR A 400 -22.17 3.35 28.37
N ASN A 401 -23.08 3.26 29.34
CA ASN A 401 -22.80 2.47 30.55
C ASN A 401 -22.73 0.97 30.28
N GLY A 402 -23.56 0.43 29.38
CA GLY A 402 -23.63 -0.99 29.04
C GLY A 402 -24.19 -1.90 30.15
N CYS A 403 -23.85 -1.65 31.42
CA CYS A 403 -24.35 -2.35 32.60
C CYS A 403 -25.44 -1.56 33.35
N PRO A 404 -26.25 -2.25 34.19
CA PRO A 404 -27.19 -1.60 35.10
C PRO A 404 -26.50 -0.61 36.04
N ALA A 405 -27.10 0.57 36.25
CA ALA A 405 -26.49 1.67 37.00
C ALA A 405 -26.11 1.30 38.44
N ASN A 406 -26.85 0.38 39.08
CA ASN A 406 -26.54 -0.09 40.44
C ASN A 406 -25.26 -0.93 40.53
N THR A 407 -24.78 -1.50 39.43
CA THR A 407 -23.53 -2.28 39.39
C THR A 407 -22.28 -1.41 39.17
N ILE A 408 -22.47 -0.17 38.71
CA ILE A 408 -21.37 0.75 38.38
C ILE A 408 -21.01 1.55 39.62
N ALA A 409 -19.76 1.44 40.05
CA ALA A 409 -19.22 2.19 41.18
C ALA A 409 -18.52 3.47 40.72
N GLY A 410 -17.99 3.50 39.50
CA GLY A 410 -17.38 4.70 38.95
C GLY A 410 -17.09 4.63 37.47
N VAL A 411 -16.93 5.82 36.89
CA VAL A 411 -16.58 6.05 35.49
C VAL A 411 -15.56 7.17 35.44
N LYS A 412 -14.53 7.02 34.60
CA LYS A 412 -13.56 8.08 34.32
C LYS A 412 -13.38 8.22 32.81
N THR A 413 -13.52 9.44 32.30
CA THR A 413 -13.43 9.73 30.86
C THR A 413 -12.21 10.57 30.55
N LYS A 414 -11.56 10.32 29.42
CA LYS A 414 -10.51 11.18 28.87
C LYS A 414 -10.46 11.03 27.35
N GLY A 415 -10.49 12.15 26.65
CA GLY A 415 -10.48 12.19 25.18
C GLY A 415 -11.62 11.38 24.57
N ARG A 416 -11.30 10.22 24.00
CA ARG A 416 -12.21 9.34 23.24
C ARG A 416 -12.70 8.14 24.03
N PHE A 417 -12.22 7.98 25.27
CA PHE A 417 -12.40 6.76 26.06
C PHE A 417 -13.08 7.01 27.41
N ALA A 418 -13.83 6.00 27.85
CA ALA A 418 -14.38 5.90 29.20
C ALA A 418 -13.92 4.60 29.86
N PHE A 419 -13.45 4.68 31.10
CA PHE A 419 -13.07 3.55 31.93
C PHE A 419 -14.14 3.33 33.01
N ILE A 420 -14.75 2.15 33.04
CA ILE A 420 -15.92 1.83 33.86
C ILE A 420 -15.59 0.67 34.81
N TRP A 421 -15.93 0.79 36.10
CA TRP A 421 -15.71 -0.26 37.10
C TRP A 421 -16.88 -0.43 38.07
N GLY A 422 -17.00 -1.63 38.63
CA GLY A 422 -17.97 -1.98 39.66
C GLY A 422 -17.41 -1.88 41.09
N HIS A 423 -18.25 -2.22 42.07
CA HIS A 423 -17.95 -2.02 43.49
C HIS A 423 -16.78 -2.86 44.03
N ASN A 424 -16.37 -3.90 43.31
CA ASN A 424 -15.27 -4.80 43.70
C ASN A 424 -13.94 -4.48 42.98
N ARG A 425 -13.69 -3.22 42.62
CA ARG A 425 -12.42 -2.75 42.02
C ARG A 425 -11.24 -3.23 42.88
N ASN A 426 -10.23 -3.85 42.25
CA ASN A 426 -9.02 -4.27 42.95
C ASN A 426 -8.34 -3.04 43.60
N PRO A 427 -8.00 -3.09 44.90
CA PRO A 427 -7.46 -1.95 45.63
C PRO A 427 -6.09 -1.49 45.14
N SER A 428 -5.36 -2.31 44.37
CA SER A 428 -4.07 -1.95 43.79
C SER A 428 -4.19 -0.96 42.64
N ILE A 429 -5.37 -0.82 42.03
CA ILE A 429 -5.60 0.07 40.89
C ILE A 429 -5.79 1.49 41.41
N THR A 430 -4.86 2.39 41.07
CA THR A 430 -4.98 3.81 41.39
C THR A 430 -5.65 4.60 40.26
N ASP A 431 -6.10 5.83 40.54
CA ASP A 431 -6.64 6.70 39.50
C ASP A 431 -5.57 7.18 38.51
N ALA A 432 -4.30 7.20 38.93
CA ALA A 432 -3.16 7.48 38.06
C ALA A 432 -2.92 6.34 37.05
N ASP A 433 -3.16 5.09 37.45
CA ASP A 433 -3.11 3.95 36.53
C ASP A 433 -4.19 4.06 35.45
N ILE A 434 -5.43 4.39 35.85
CA ILE A 434 -6.53 4.63 34.90
C ILE A 434 -6.20 5.81 33.98
N ASP A 435 -5.65 6.90 34.52
CA ASP A 435 -5.24 8.06 33.70
C ASP A 435 -4.16 7.69 32.68
N ARG A 436 -3.18 6.88 33.07
CA ARG A 436 -2.14 6.39 32.16
C ARG A 436 -2.74 5.53 31.05
N VAL A 437 -3.59 4.57 31.38
CA VAL A 437 -4.27 3.71 30.39
C VAL A 437 -5.05 4.55 29.40
N LEU A 438 -5.89 5.47 29.89
CA LEU A 438 -6.67 6.35 29.03
C LEU A 438 -5.79 7.26 28.17
N THR A 439 -4.69 7.80 28.73
CA THR A 439 -3.76 8.66 27.97
C THR A 439 -3.12 7.89 26.82
N ASN A 440 -2.58 6.70 27.11
CA ASN A 440 -1.95 5.85 26.11
C ASN A 440 -2.94 5.45 25.00
N LEU A 441 -4.15 5.01 25.38
CA LEU A 441 -5.18 4.64 24.40
C LEU A 441 -5.62 5.80 23.51
N ASN A 442 -5.71 7.03 24.04
CA ASN A 442 -5.98 8.21 23.21
C ASN A 442 -4.86 8.45 22.21
N GLU A 443 -3.60 8.40 22.64
CA GLU A 443 -2.45 8.54 21.75
C GLU A 443 -2.48 7.47 20.63
N ASP A 444 -2.76 6.21 21.00
CA ASP A 444 -2.88 5.03 20.13
C ASP A 444 -4.02 5.16 19.13
N ALA A 445 -5.23 5.47 19.59
CA ALA A 445 -6.39 5.69 18.74
C ALA A 445 -6.21 6.87 17.79
N ASP A 446 -5.64 7.97 18.26
CA ASP A 446 -5.42 9.14 17.42
C ASP A 446 -4.40 8.88 16.33
N TYR A 447 -3.35 8.09 16.60
CA TYR A 447 -2.39 7.75 15.55
C TYR A 447 -2.98 6.75 14.55
N ILE A 448 -3.64 5.69 15.04
CA ILE A 448 -4.30 4.69 14.19
C ILE A 448 -5.29 5.39 13.24
N HIS A 449 -6.10 6.31 13.77
CA HIS A 449 -7.06 7.04 12.96
C HIS A 449 -6.43 8.13 12.09
N ASN A 450 -5.75 9.10 12.71
CA ASN A 450 -5.32 10.33 12.04
C ASN A 450 -4.08 10.15 11.17
N VAL A 451 -3.23 9.15 11.43
CA VAL A 451 -1.98 8.94 10.68
C VAL A 451 -2.07 7.70 9.80
N MET A 452 -2.58 6.59 10.33
CA MET A 452 -2.64 5.33 9.60
C MET A 452 -3.92 5.18 8.77
N GLY A 453 -4.90 6.07 8.95
CA GLY A 453 -6.12 6.11 8.15
C GLY A 453 -7.13 5.01 8.48
N TRP A 454 -7.08 4.43 9.68
CA TRP A 454 -8.04 3.41 10.14
C TRP A 454 -9.29 4.06 10.75
N PRO A 455 -10.43 3.36 10.80
CA PRO A 455 -11.65 3.93 11.34
C PRO A 455 -11.59 3.93 12.87
N VAL A 456 -12.57 4.61 13.43
CA VAL A 456 -12.83 4.68 14.86
C VAL A 456 -13.78 3.54 15.21
N ASP A 457 -13.79 3.09 16.47
CA ASP A 457 -14.65 1.98 16.85
C ASP A 457 -16.14 2.35 16.78
N LYS A 458 -17.00 1.34 16.83
CA LYS A 458 -18.45 1.49 16.63
C LYS A 458 -19.10 2.48 17.61
N LEU A 459 -18.69 2.47 18.88
CA LEU A 459 -19.23 3.40 19.89
C LEU A 459 -18.94 4.85 19.52
N GLN A 460 -17.72 5.14 19.08
CA GLN A 460 -17.33 6.50 18.68
C GLN A 460 -18.03 6.96 17.41
N GLN A 461 -18.32 6.06 16.47
CA GLN A 461 -19.13 6.39 15.28
C GLN A 461 -20.56 6.82 15.65
N GLU A 462 -21.05 6.36 16.79
CA GLU A 462 -22.41 6.65 17.29
C GLU A 462 -22.44 7.77 18.34
N GLY A 463 -21.31 8.47 18.56
CA GLY A 463 -21.22 9.61 19.48
C GLY A 463 -21.01 9.22 20.95
N TYR A 464 -20.45 8.05 21.22
CA TYR A 464 -20.11 7.59 22.57
C TYR A 464 -18.59 7.48 22.76
N PHE A 465 -18.15 7.52 24.01
CA PHE A 465 -16.79 7.09 24.34
C PHE A 465 -16.61 5.61 24.01
N SER A 466 -15.42 5.23 23.52
CA SER A 466 -15.00 3.82 23.51
C SER A 466 -14.80 3.35 24.94
N ASN A 467 -15.40 2.22 25.30
CA ASN A 467 -15.43 1.78 26.69
C ASN A 467 -14.36 0.74 27.00
N ILE A 468 -13.72 0.94 28.15
CA ILE A 468 -12.94 -0.06 28.86
C ILE A 468 -13.73 -0.47 30.11
N TYR A 469 -14.00 -1.77 30.26
CA TYR A 469 -14.63 -2.33 31.44
C TYR A 469 -13.60 -3.06 32.31
N LEU A 470 -13.65 -2.84 33.62
CA LEU A 470 -12.75 -3.50 34.57
C LEU A 470 -13.25 -4.91 34.92
N TYR A 471 -12.57 -5.92 34.39
CA TYR A 471 -12.82 -7.35 34.66
C TYR A 471 -12.65 -7.69 36.14
N GLY A 472 -13.57 -8.49 36.69
CA GLY A 472 -13.58 -8.91 38.08
C GLY A 472 -14.01 -7.83 39.08
N SER A 473 -14.41 -6.64 38.60
CA SER A 473 -14.85 -5.53 39.47
C SER A 473 -16.30 -5.63 39.94
N GLY A 474 -17.02 -6.70 39.60
CA GLY A 474 -18.44 -6.88 39.93
C GLY A 474 -19.40 -6.16 38.97
N LEU A 475 -18.92 -5.80 37.77
CA LEU A 475 -19.77 -5.36 36.67
C LEU A 475 -20.54 -6.54 36.07
N CYS A 476 -21.54 -6.24 35.25
CA CYS A 476 -22.33 -7.24 34.54
C CYS A 476 -21.57 -7.97 33.40
N THR A 477 -20.33 -7.59 33.14
CA THR A 477 -19.48 -8.10 32.05
C THR A 477 -18.91 -9.48 32.31
N ASP A 478 -18.80 -9.87 33.58
CA ASP A 478 -18.17 -11.12 34.02
C ASP A 478 -18.58 -11.47 35.46
N SER A 479 -18.15 -12.65 35.92
CA SER A 479 -18.34 -13.11 37.31
C SER A 479 -17.01 -13.44 38.00
N ALA A 480 -15.92 -12.83 37.55
CA ALA A 480 -14.57 -13.25 37.91
C ALA A 480 -14.07 -12.59 39.21
N ALA A 481 -12.97 -13.11 39.77
CA ALA A 481 -12.34 -12.48 40.93
C ALA A 481 -11.57 -11.22 40.52
N ASN A 482 -11.49 -10.21 41.41
CA ASN A 482 -10.71 -9.00 41.14
C ASN A 482 -9.17 -9.22 41.14
N THR A 483 -8.72 -10.45 41.39
CA THR A 483 -7.32 -10.90 41.30
C THR A 483 -6.99 -11.62 40.00
N GLU A 484 -7.95 -11.75 39.08
CA GLU A 484 -7.71 -12.33 37.77
C GLU A 484 -6.71 -11.48 36.96
N ARG A 485 -5.99 -12.13 36.05
CA ARG A 485 -4.93 -11.49 35.25
C ARG A 485 -5.24 -11.66 33.76
N GLY A 486 -5.19 -10.55 33.03
CA GLY A 486 -5.34 -10.56 31.58
C GLY A 486 -6.12 -9.36 31.05
N GLY A 487 -6.14 -9.25 29.73
CA GLY A 487 -6.99 -8.34 28.98
C GLY A 487 -7.55 -9.09 27.78
N TRP A 488 -8.77 -8.74 27.37
CA TRP A 488 -9.47 -9.38 26.26
C TRP A 488 -10.36 -8.38 25.54
N GLN A 489 -10.60 -8.64 24.27
CA GLN A 489 -11.77 -8.13 23.58
C GLN A 489 -12.97 -9.00 23.91
N SER A 490 -14.12 -8.34 24.13
CA SER A 490 -15.41 -9.00 24.32
C SER A 490 -16.52 -8.12 23.73
N GLY A 491 -17.78 -8.46 23.98
CA GLY A 491 -18.92 -7.69 23.51
C GLY A 491 -19.93 -7.41 24.62
N ILE A 492 -20.55 -6.23 24.57
CA ILE A 492 -21.67 -5.86 25.42
C ILE A 492 -22.77 -5.20 24.59
N ASN A 493 -23.98 -5.77 24.64
CA ASN A 493 -25.16 -5.25 23.93
C ASN A 493 -24.93 -4.98 22.43
N GLY A 494 -24.11 -5.79 21.76
CA GLY A 494 -23.81 -5.64 20.33
C GLY A 494 -22.73 -4.62 19.97
N TYR A 495 -21.99 -4.11 20.97
CA TYR A 495 -20.76 -3.34 20.79
C TYR A 495 -19.54 -4.16 21.20
N PRO A 496 -18.43 -4.09 20.45
CA PRO A 496 -17.16 -4.60 20.95
C PRO A 496 -16.70 -3.75 22.15
N MET A 497 -15.99 -4.38 23.08
CA MET A 497 -15.45 -3.71 24.27
C MET A 497 -14.05 -4.20 24.60
N VAL A 498 -13.27 -3.33 25.25
CA VAL A 498 -11.99 -3.68 25.88
C VAL A 498 -12.27 -4.09 27.33
N LEU A 499 -11.86 -5.30 27.70
CA LEU A 499 -12.06 -5.86 29.04
C LEU A 499 -10.69 -6.07 29.68
N LEU A 500 -10.37 -5.29 30.72
CA LEU A 500 -9.05 -5.35 31.38
C LEU A 500 -9.20 -5.82 32.82
N SER A 501 -8.39 -6.78 33.26
CA SER A 501 -8.24 -7.10 34.68
C SER A 501 -7.27 -6.11 35.36
N TYR A 502 -7.06 -6.27 36.68
CA TYR A 502 -6.19 -5.35 37.42
C TYR A 502 -4.74 -5.31 36.89
N TYR A 503 -4.21 -6.44 36.42
CA TYR A 503 -2.78 -6.57 36.12
C TYR A 503 -2.35 -5.69 34.93
N PRO A 504 -3.00 -5.71 33.75
CA PRO A 504 -2.68 -4.77 32.68
C PRO A 504 -2.85 -3.32 33.09
N VAL A 505 -3.86 -3.02 33.92
CA VAL A 505 -4.14 -1.65 34.37
C VAL A 505 -2.99 -1.10 35.20
N VAL A 506 -2.40 -1.88 36.13
CA VAL A 506 -1.30 -1.40 37.00
C VAL A 506 0.10 -1.60 36.43
N THR A 507 0.25 -2.23 35.25
CA THR A 507 1.55 -2.61 34.69
C THR A 507 1.86 -1.77 33.44
N PRO A 508 2.73 -0.75 33.50
CA PRO A 508 2.99 0.13 32.35
C PRO A 508 3.49 -0.57 31.08
N SER A 509 4.23 -1.68 31.21
CA SER A 509 4.71 -2.46 30.07
C SER A 509 3.59 -3.17 29.28
N GLU A 510 2.38 -3.25 29.82
CA GLU A 510 1.21 -3.86 29.17
C GLU A 510 0.51 -2.91 28.18
N ARG A 511 1.06 -1.72 27.90
CA ARG A 511 0.50 -0.78 26.91
C ARG A 511 0.21 -1.47 25.57
N GLY A 512 1.14 -2.30 25.09
CA GLY A 512 0.97 -3.05 23.85
C GLY A 512 -0.24 -3.98 23.89
N GLY A 513 -0.39 -4.79 24.95
CA GLY A 513 -1.54 -5.66 25.13
C GLY A 513 -2.87 -4.89 25.18
N ILE A 514 -2.92 -3.77 25.91
CA ILE A 514 -4.12 -2.93 25.96
C ILE A 514 -4.47 -2.34 24.58
N THR A 515 -3.46 -1.91 23.82
CA THR A 515 -3.63 -1.40 22.45
C THR A 515 -4.16 -2.48 21.52
N HIS A 516 -3.66 -3.71 21.67
CA HIS A 516 -4.13 -4.88 20.92
C HIS A 516 -5.63 -5.11 21.13
N GLU A 517 -6.10 -5.12 22.38
CA GLU A 517 -7.53 -5.28 22.67
C GLU A 517 -8.39 -4.14 22.11
N PHE A 518 -7.86 -2.92 22.06
CA PHE A 518 -8.55 -1.80 21.40
C PHE A 518 -8.59 -1.96 19.88
N ILE A 519 -7.54 -2.47 19.24
CA ILE A 519 -7.54 -2.75 17.80
C ILE A 519 -8.65 -3.73 17.42
N HIS A 520 -8.91 -4.74 18.25
CA HIS A 520 -10.07 -5.63 18.04
C HIS A 520 -11.40 -4.87 17.98
N THR A 521 -11.59 -3.82 18.79
CA THR A 521 -12.83 -3.03 18.73
C THR A 521 -12.97 -2.23 17.44
N ILE A 522 -11.85 -1.74 16.89
CA ILE A 522 -11.83 -1.13 15.56
C ILE A 522 -12.23 -2.18 14.51
N MET A 523 -11.57 -3.35 14.50
CA MET A 523 -11.82 -4.38 13.48
C MET A 523 -13.22 -5.00 13.53
N ALA A 524 -13.85 -5.01 14.70
CA ALA A 524 -15.23 -5.49 14.87
C ALA A 524 -16.29 -4.52 14.30
N THR A 525 -15.91 -3.30 13.93
CA THR A 525 -16.87 -2.22 13.64
C THR A 525 -17.67 -2.39 12.35
N ARG A 526 -17.14 -3.09 11.32
CA ARG A 526 -17.83 -3.23 10.02
C ARG A 526 -18.45 -4.59 9.73
N GLY A 527 -18.51 -5.49 10.72
CA GLY A 527 -19.03 -6.86 10.56
C GLY A 527 -18.11 -7.71 9.68
N ASN A 528 -17.77 -8.91 10.15
CA ASN A 528 -16.72 -9.78 9.60
C ASN A 528 -16.66 -9.84 8.06
N LYS A 529 -15.58 -9.30 7.47
CA LYS A 529 -15.30 -9.40 6.02
C LYS A 529 -14.09 -10.26 5.66
N ALA A 530 -13.25 -10.69 6.61
CA ALA A 530 -12.24 -11.72 6.37
C ALA A 530 -11.84 -12.38 7.69
N ALA A 531 -12.14 -13.67 7.88
CA ALA A 531 -11.95 -14.32 9.17
C ALA A 531 -10.48 -14.40 9.63
N TRP A 532 -9.54 -14.48 8.69
CA TRP A 532 -8.11 -14.46 9.01
C TRP A 532 -7.58 -13.07 9.38
N PHE A 533 -8.25 -11.99 8.94
CA PHE A 533 -7.84 -10.64 9.28
C PHE A 533 -8.01 -10.33 10.78
N ASN A 534 -8.82 -11.11 11.49
CA ASN A 534 -9.16 -10.80 12.87
C ASN A 534 -8.00 -10.96 13.86
N GLU A 535 -7.02 -11.83 13.62
CA GLU A 535 -5.85 -11.96 14.53
C GLU A 535 -4.56 -11.46 13.87
N GLY A 536 -4.19 -12.01 12.71
CA GLY A 536 -2.99 -11.59 11.97
C GLY A 536 -3.08 -10.15 11.44
N GLY A 537 -4.29 -9.66 11.16
CA GLY A 537 -4.51 -8.24 10.83
C GLY A 537 -4.39 -7.32 12.04
N ASN A 538 -4.75 -7.80 13.24
CA ASN A 538 -4.61 -7.03 14.48
C ASN A 538 -3.16 -6.91 14.90
N THR A 539 -2.42 -8.03 14.89
CA THR A 539 -0.99 -8.04 15.16
C THR A 539 -0.26 -7.15 14.15
N TRP A 540 -0.61 -7.24 12.86
CA TRP A 540 -0.06 -6.35 11.84
C TRP A 540 -0.38 -4.88 12.12
N LEU A 541 -1.63 -4.52 12.43
CA LEU A 541 -2.00 -3.12 12.66
C LEU A 541 -1.23 -2.54 13.85
N GLN A 542 -1.10 -3.32 14.93
CA GLN A 542 -0.32 -2.94 16.11
C GLN A 542 1.16 -2.76 15.79
N MET A 543 1.77 -3.74 15.12
CA MET A 543 3.19 -3.69 14.77
C MET A 543 3.48 -2.56 13.77
N ASN A 544 2.55 -2.29 12.85
CA ASN A 544 2.64 -1.18 11.91
C ASN A 544 2.44 0.18 12.59
N LEU A 545 1.61 0.27 13.64
CA LEU A 545 1.47 1.46 14.49
C LEU A 545 2.80 1.81 15.15
N GLU A 546 3.42 0.84 15.81
CA GLU A 546 4.71 1.03 16.50
C GLU A 546 5.83 1.38 15.51
N ALA A 547 5.90 0.66 14.39
CA ALA A 547 6.86 0.91 13.33
C ALA A 547 6.71 2.29 12.70
N SER A 548 5.49 2.70 12.40
CA SER A 548 5.23 4.00 11.77
C SER A 548 5.59 5.17 12.68
N ARG A 549 5.45 4.99 14.01
CA ARG A 549 5.77 6.04 15.00
C ARG A 549 7.25 6.17 15.29
N THR A 550 7.93 5.04 15.43
CA THR A 550 9.26 4.99 16.02
C THR A 550 10.34 4.66 14.99
N GLY A 551 9.96 4.21 13.79
CA GLY A 551 10.86 3.59 12.84
C GLY A 551 11.43 2.23 13.30
N THR A 552 10.96 1.72 14.45
CA THR A 552 11.41 0.43 15.02
C THR A 552 10.48 -0.68 14.57
N TYR A 553 11.05 -1.68 13.89
CA TYR A 553 10.31 -2.78 13.32
C TYR A 553 10.37 -3.99 14.26
N GLY A 554 9.30 -4.20 15.02
CA GLY A 554 9.10 -5.36 15.89
C GLY A 554 8.15 -6.37 15.28
N VAL A 555 8.38 -7.66 15.53
CA VAL A 555 7.48 -8.76 15.16
C VAL A 555 7.29 -9.70 16.34
N GLY A 556 6.14 -10.37 16.41
CA GLY A 556 5.82 -11.36 17.43
C GLY A 556 6.55 -12.69 17.22
N PHE A 557 6.62 -13.50 18.28
CA PHE A 557 7.20 -14.84 18.23
C PHE A 557 6.51 -15.76 17.22
N LEU A 558 5.19 -15.62 17.06
CA LEU A 558 4.36 -16.44 16.18
C LEU A 558 4.43 -16.00 14.71
N ASP A 559 5.02 -14.85 14.39
CA ASP A 559 5.20 -14.39 13.01
C ASP A 559 6.13 -15.31 12.19
N ALA A 560 7.04 -16.04 12.86
CA ALA A 560 7.93 -16.95 12.16
C ALA A 560 7.25 -18.28 11.74
N THR A 561 6.04 -18.57 12.21
CA THR A 561 5.30 -19.82 11.89
C THR A 561 5.07 -19.97 10.38
N SER A 562 4.63 -18.92 9.69
CA SER A 562 4.38 -18.96 8.24
C SER A 562 5.64 -19.25 7.41
N PHE A 563 6.81 -18.88 7.94
CA PHE A 563 8.09 -19.06 7.28
C PHE A 563 8.67 -20.46 7.51
N LEU A 564 8.51 -20.99 8.71
CA LEU A 564 9.06 -22.29 9.12
C LEU A 564 8.17 -23.49 8.75
N ALA A 565 7.07 -23.24 8.04
CA ALA A 565 6.22 -24.24 7.41
C ALA A 565 5.49 -23.64 6.19
N PRO A 566 6.20 -23.26 5.11
CA PRO A 566 5.61 -22.52 3.99
C PRO A 566 4.61 -23.33 3.16
N HIS A 567 4.54 -24.65 3.37
CA HIS A 567 3.58 -25.53 2.71
C HIS A 567 2.14 -25.33 3.22
N MET A 568 1.98 -24.69 4.38
CA MET A 568 0.68 -24.26 4.88
C MET A 568 0.11 -23.13 4.00
N PRO A 569 -1.21 -23.08 3.79
CA PRO A 569 -1.88 -21.96 3.12
C PRO A 569 -1.50 -20.59 3.68
N ILE A 570 -1.58 -19.54 2.86
CA ILE A 570 -1.43 -18.15 3.32
C ILE A 570 -2.56 -17.83 4.30
N GLU A 571 -3.80 -18.11 3.90
CA GLU A 571 -4.96 -17.94 4.76
C GLU A 571 -5.32 -19.25 5.45
N ASN A 572 -4.96 -19.36 6.72
CA ASN A 572 -5.48 -20.40 7.61
C ASN A 572 -5.53 -19.86 9.04
N TYR A 573 -6.45 -20.40 9.82
CA TYR A 573 -6.57 -20.05 11.23
C TYR A 573 -5.44 -20.70 12.06
N SER A 574 -5.33 -22.03 12.06
CA SER A 574 -4.41 -22.73 12.96
C SER A 574 -3.21 -23.41 12.28
N GLY A 575 -2.97 -23.16 11.00
CA GLY A 575 -1.89 -23.82 10.26
C GLY A 575 -2.14 -25.29 9.91
N TRP A 576 -1.17 -26.16 10.19
CA TRP A 576 -1.17 -27.60 9.90
C TRP A 576 -2.03 -28.35 10.96
N LEU A 577 -2.63 -29.49 10.63
CA LEU A 577 -3.48 -30.30 11.53
C LEU A 577 -2.90 -31.71 11.76
N GLN A 578 -3.26 -32.37 12.88
CA GLN A 578 -2.72 -33.69 13.27
C GLN A 578 -2.94 -34.79 12.22
N ASP A 579 -4.02 -34.71 11.44
CA ASP A 579 -4.33 -35.62 10.34
C ASP A 579 -3.55 -35.31 9.04
N GLY A 580 -2.65 -34.31 9.09
CA GLY A 580 -1.84 -33.85 7.98
C GLY A 580 -2.52 -32.83 7.07
N THR A 581 -3.77 -32.45 7.32
CA THR A 581 -4.53 -31.41 6.60
C THR A 581 -4.28 -30.02 7.17
N PHE A 582 -4.96 -28.97 6.70
CA PHE A 582 -4.76 -27.59 7.18
C PHE A 582 -6.01 -27.03 7.85
N GLY A 583 -5.86 -26.04 8.73
CA GLY A 583 -6.98 -25.21 9.18
C GLY A 583 -7.49 -24.38 8.01
N GLY A 584 -8.81 -24.26 7.87
CA GLY A 584 -9.39 -23.32 6.92
C GLY A 584 -9.25 -21.85 7.38
N PRO A 585 -9.54 -20.89 6.49
CA PRO A 585 -9.47 -19.47 6.80
C PRO A 585 -10.48 -19.02 7.88
N ASN A 586 -11.59 -19.75 8.07
CA ASN A 586 -12.60 -19.53 9.11
C ASN A 586 -12.54 -20.60 10.21
N ALA A 587 -11.34 -21.11 10.52
CA ALA A 587 -11.13 -22.20 11.47
C ALA A 587 -11.82 -23.51 11.06
N GLU A 588 -12.13 -23.72 9.77
CA GLU A 588 -12.66 -25.01 9.32
C GLU A 588 -11.65 -26.13 9.62
N GLY A 589 -12.16 -27.26 10.10
CA GLY A 589 -11.32 -28.40 10.52
C GLY A 589 -10.65 -28.22 11.89
N VAL A 590 -10.65 -27.01 12.46
CA VAL A 590 -10.20 -26.77 13.85
C VAL A 590 -11.22 -27.37 14.82
N ASP A 591 -10.74 -27.97 15.91
CA ASP A 591 -11.53 -28.61 16.97
C ASP A 591 -12.50 -29.71 16.54
N ARG A 592 -12.39 -30.17 15.29
CA ARG A 592 -13.21 -31.25 14.75
C ARG A 592 -12.99 -32.51 15.57
N ARG A 593 -14.07 -33.22 15.92
CA ARG A 593 -13.98 -34.51 16.61
C ARG A 593 -14.15 -35.67 15.64
N VAL A 594 -13.29 -36.68 15.75
CA VAL A 594 -13.37 -37.96 15.06
C VAL A 594 -13.35 -39.06 16.12
N ASN A 595 -14.34 -39.96 16.09
CA ASN A 595 -14.48 -41.06 17.07
C ASN A 595 -14.43 -40.60 18.54
N GLY A 596 -14.94 -39.40 18.83
CA GLY A 596 -14.93 -38.84 20.18
C GLY A 596 -13.61 -38.20 20.61
N GLN A 597 -12.56 -38.21 19.78
CA GLN A 597 -11.29 -37.50 20.01
C GLN A 597 -11.22 -36.23 19.15
N GLN A 598 -10.64 -35.17 19.68
CA GLN A 598 -10.46 -33.90 18.97
C GLN A 598 -9.23 -33.96 18.07
N ILE A 599 -9.36 -33.50 16.83
CA ILE A 599 -8.23 -33.16 15.97
C ILE A 599 -7.66 -31.85 16.50
N SER A 600 -6.45 -31.91 17.06
CA SER A 600 -5.78 -30.70 17.55
C SER A 600 -5.28 -29.84 16.40
N THR A 601 -5.31 -28.53 16.62
CA THR A 601 -4.43 -27.56 15.95
C THR A 601 -2.98 -27.99 16.17
N TRP A 602 -2.17 -28.04 15.11
CA TRP A 602 -1.01 -28.92 15.13
C TRP A 602 0.31 -28.25 15.46
N ARG A 603 1.26 -29.12 15.84
CA ARG A 603 2.64 -28.93 16.28
C ARG A 603 2.83 -27.68 17.15
N GLU A 604 2.69 -27.78 18.49
CA GLU A 604 2.90 -26.80 19.61
C GLU A 604 3.10 -25.29 19.27
N TYR A 605 3.89 -25.00 18.26
CA TYR A 605 4.20 -23.70 17.68
C TYR A 605 3.38 -23.29 16.44
N LEU A 606 3.12 -24.19 15.46
CA LEU A 606 2.50 -23.85 14.18
C LEU A 606 1.00 -23.55 14.26
N GLY A 607 0.34 -23.99 15.35
CA GLY A 607 -1.02 -23.58 15.71
C GLY A 607 -1.18 -22.05 15.78
N GLY A 608 -0.10 -21.32 16.08
CA GLY A 608 -0.10 -19.87 16.15
C GLY A 608 -0.08 -19.13 14.82
N ASN A 609 -0.21 -19.81 13.67
CA ASN A 609 -0.18 -19.13 12.36
C ASN A 609 -1.31 -18.10 12.16
N GLN A 610 -2.42 -18.19 12.90
CA GLN A 610 -3.49 -17.16 12.95
C GLN A 610 -2.95 -15.77 13.29
N TYR A 611 -1.91 -15.67 14.11
CA TYR A 611 -1.35 -14.39 14.59
C TYR A 611 -0.34 -13.77 13.62
N ASN A 612 -0.10 -14.40 12.48
CA ASN A 612 0.94 -13.98 11.54
C ASN A 612 0.59 -12.67 10.80
N ALA A 613 1.50 -11.71 10.87
CA ALA A 613 1.43 -10.41 10.23
C ALA A 613 2.20 -10.33 8.89
N ALA A 614 2.84 -11.41 8.43
CA ALA A 614 3.74 -11.37 7.28
C ALA A 614 3.03 -11.07 5.97
N PHE A 615 1.86 -11.67 5.73
CA PHE A 615 1.08 -11.38 4.52
C PHE A 615 0.41 -10.00 4.55
N PRO A 616 -0.27 -9.58 5.64
CA PRO A 616 -0.73 -8.19 5.75
C PRO A 616 0.40 -7.17 5.53
N HIS A 617 1.61 -7.42 6.05
CA HIS A 617 2.76 -6.56 5.81
C HIS A 617 3.17 -6.56 4.33
N PHE A 618 3.25 -7.74 3.70
CA PHE A 618 3.51 -7.84 2.26
C PHE A 618 2.48 -7.03 1.45
N LEU A 619 1.20 -7.09 1.79
CA LEU A 619 0.17 -6.29 1.13
C LEU A 619 0.43 -4.79 1.26
N GLY A 620 0.77 -4.32 2.47
CA GLY A 620 1.05 -2.92 2.75
C GLY A 620 2.30 -2.37 2.05
N VAL A 621 3.29 -3.21 1.78
CA VAL A 621 4.58 -2.80 1.18
C VAL A 621 4.61 -2.98 -0.34
N HIS A 622 4.10 -4.11 -0.84
CA HIS A 622 4.28 -4.52 -2.24
C HIS A 622 3.02 -4.41 -3.10
N VAL A 623 1.82 -4.39 -2.48
CA VAL A 623 0.56 -4.29 -3.21
C VAL A 623 0.05 -2.85 -3.20
N SER A 624 -0.29 -2.35 -2.02
CA SER A 624 -0.70 -0.96 -1.80
C SER A 624 -0.65 -0.63 -0.32
N LYS A 625 -0.26 0.61 0.02
CA LYS A 625 -0.25 1.11 1.41
C LYS A 625 -1.61 0.87 2.10
N GLY A 626 -2.71 1.03 1.37
CA GLY A 626 -4.06 0.85 1.88
C GLY A 626 -4.72 -0.50 1.55
N ALA A 627 -3.98 -1.48 1.03
CA ALA A 627 -4.56 -2.78 0.62
C ALA A 627 -5.32 -3.48 1.76
N ASN A 628 -4.73 -3.52 2.97
CA ASN A 628 -5.37 -4.10 4.15
C ASN A 628 -6.67 -3.38 4.51
N ALA A 629 -6.65 -2.05 4.46
CA ALA A 629 -7.83 -1.22 4.68
C ALA A 629 -8.91 -1.46 3.61
N TRP A 630 -8.49 -1.61 2.35
CA TRP A 630 -9.40 -1.93 1.24
C TRP A 630 -10.07 -3.28 1.41
N ILE A 631 -9.32 -4.34 1.79
CA ILE A 631 -9.89 -5.67 2.04
C ILE A 631 -10.99 -5.57 3.10
N TRP A 632 -10.69 -4.92 4.22
CA TRP A 632 -11.66 -4.79 5.32
C TRP A 632 -12.86 -3.90 4.93
N ALA A 633 -12.65 -2.86 4.12
CA ALA A 633 -13.71 -1.94 3.72
C ALA A 633 -14.61 -2.47 2.59
N LYS A 634 -13.98 -2.98 1.52
CA LYS A 634 -14.58 -3.24 0.21
C LYS A 634 -14.52 -4.71 -0.20
N GLY A 635 -13.73 -5.54 0.48
CA GLY A 635 -13.66 -6.98 0.23
C GLY A 635 -15.05 -7.62 0.25
N PRO A 636 -15.52 -8.21 -0.87
CA PRO A 636 -16.88 -8.76 -0.95
C PRO A 636 -17.01 -10.16 -0.35
N HIS A 637 -15.91 -10.77 0.10
CA HIS A 637 -15.85 -12.15 0.53
C HIS A 637 -15.11 -12.31 1.84
N ASN A 638 -15.53 -13.27 2.67
CA ASN A 638 -14.89 -13.61 3.94
C ASN A 638 -13.49 -14.25 3.82
N HIS A 639 -12.90 -14.25 2.61
CA HIS A 639 -11.58 -14.78 2.30
C HIS A 639 -10.76 -13.68 1.62
N ILE A 640 -9.54 -13.45 2.09
CA ILE A 640 -8.66 -12.36 1.68
C ILE A 640 -8.28 -12.48 0.21
N LEU A 641 -7.76 -13.61 -0.23
CA LEU A 641 -7.30 -13.83 -1.61
C LEU A 641 -8.47 -13.74 -2.59
N ARG A 642 -9.65 -14.22 -2.21
CA ARG A 642 -10.87 -14.05 -3.01
C ARG A 642 -11.36 -12.59 -3.03
N SER A 643 -11.27 -11.88 -1.91
CA SER A 643 -11.60 -10.45 -1.87
C SER A 643 -10.63 -9.61 -2.71
N LEU A 644 -9.34 -9.92 -2.65
CA LEU A 644 -8.31 -9.30 -3.49
C LEU A 644 -8.56 -9.56 -4.98
N SER A 645 -9.06 -10.75 -5.36
CA SER A 645 -9.31 -11.03 -6.77
C SER A 645 -10.48 -10.21 -7.33
N ALA A 646 -11.45 -9.85 -6.48
CA ALA A 646 -12.48 -8.88 -6.84
C ALA A 646 -11.94 -7.45 -6.99
N GLY A 647 -10.78 -7.13 -6.41
CA GLY A 647 -10.15 -5.81 -6.48
C GLY A 647 -9.17 -5.65 -7.65
N VAL A 648 -8.20 -6.56 -7.77
CA VAL A 648 -7.11 -6.49 -8.78
C VAL A 648 -7.23 -7.54 -9.88
N GLY A 649 -8.23 -8.41 -9.84
CA GLY A 649 -8.40 -9.52 -10.78
C GLY A 649 -7.61 -10.78 -10.41
N GLU A 650 -8.08 -11.91 -10.92
CA GLU A 650 -7.57 -13.24 -10.56
C GLU A 650 -6.08 -13.43 -10.92
N GLU A 651 -5.67 -13.01 -12.11
CA GLU A 651 -4.28 -13.17 -12.58
C GLU A 651 -3.28 -12.47 -11.64
N GLN A 652 -3.65 -11.27 -11.16
CA GLN A 652 -2.80 -10.51 -10.26
C GLN A 652 -2.76 -11.13 -8.87
N VAL A 653 -3.84 -11.73 -8.37
CA VAL A 653 -3.80 -12.46 -7.10
C VAL A 653 -2.98 -13.73 -7.21
N GLN A 654 -3.07 -14.48 -8.31
CA GLN A 654 -2.20 -15.64 -8.52
C GLN A 654 -0.72 -15.23 -8.54
N ARG A 655 -0.41 -14.11 -9.20
CA ARG A 655 0.94 -13.50 -9.18
C ARG A 655 1.34 -13.08 -7.77
N MET A 656 0.41 -12.51 -7.00
CA MET A 656 0.62 -12.07 -5.62
C MET A 656 1.00 -13.21 -4.69
N ILE A 657 0.31 -14.35 -4.80
CA ILE A 657 0.64 -15.56 -4.04
C ILE A 657 2.07 -16.00 -4.38
N MET A 658 2.42 -16.06 -5.67
CA MET A 658 3.77 -16.44 -6.10
C MET A 658 4.84 -15.45 -5.61
N GLU A 659 4.58 -14.14 -5.71
CA GLU A 659 5.49 -13.10 -5.22
C GLU A 659 5.70 -13.21 -3.71
N PHE A 660 4.62 -13.32 -2.93
CA PHE A 660 4.70 -13.50 -1.49
C PHE A 660 5.56 -14.72 -1.13
N ARG A 661 5.36 -15.86 -1.80
CA ARG A 661 6.13 -17.09 -1.52
C ARG A 661 7.60 -16.97 -1.91
N ALA A 662 7.91 -16.26 -3.00
CA ALA A 662 9.29 -15.99 -3.39
C ALA A 662 10.00 -15.04 -2.39
N ARG A 663 9.33 -13.96 -1.97
CA ARG A 663 9.82 -13.05 -0.94
C ARG A 663 9.94 -13.72 0.42
N GLN A 664 9.00 -14.59 0.77
CA GLN A 664 9.04 -15.45 1.95
C GLN A 664 10.30 -16.30 2.00
N ALA A 665 10.65 -16.96 0.89
CA ALA A 665 11.86 -17.79 0.82
C ALA A 665 13.15 -17.00 1.05
N MET A 666 13.15 -15.71 0.73
CA MET A 666 14.29 -14.81 0.90
C MET A 666 14.14 -13.87 2.10
N VAL A 667 13.09 -13.97 2.92
CA VAL A 667 12.78 -12.99 3.99
C VAL A 667 12.95 -11.54 3.48
N ASP A 668 12.43 -11.27 2.29
CA ASP A 668 12.50 -9.96 1.61
C ASP A 668 11.19 -9.20 1.83
N PHE A 669 11.07 -8.54 2.98
CA PHE A 669 9.87 -7.84 3.45
C PHE A 669 10.16 -6.36 3.75
N GLY A 670 11.07 -5.79 2.96
CA GLY A 670 11.49 -4.40 3.11
C GLY A 670 12.01 -4.10 4.53
N PRO A 671 11.54 -3.04 5.19
CA PRO A 671 12.07 -2.63 6.50
C PRO A 671 11.92 -3.69 7.61
N TRP A 672 10.96 -4.61 7.51
CA TRP A 672 10.72 -5.65 8.52
C TRP A 672 11.56 -6.91 8.32
N SER A 673 12.36 -6.97 7.24
CA SER A 673 13.15 -8.16 6.92
C SER A 673 14.01 -8.63 8.09
N ASN A 674 14.74 -7.71 8.73
CA ASN A 674 15.58 -8.04 9.88
C ASN A 674 14.77 -8.42 11.12
N ALA A 675 13.60 -7.81 11.32
CA ALA A 675 12.70 -8.15 12.42
C ALA A 675 12.22 -9.60 12.30
N PHE A 676 11.70 -10.01 11.13
CA PHE A 676 11.29 -11.40 10.87
C PHE A 676 12.43 -12.40 11.06
N LYS A 677 13.66 -12.06 10.65
CA LYS A 677 14.82 -12.95 10.80
C LYS A 677 15.05 -13.36 12.26
N VAL A 678 14.68 -12.55 13.26
CA VAL A 678 14.90 -12.86 14.69
C VAL A 678 14.10 -14.08 15.16
N PRO A 679 12.74 -14.09 15.17
CA PRO A 679 11.98 -15.25 15.60
C PRO A 679 12.16 -16.45 14.67
N ILE A 680 12.45 -16.24 13.37
CA ILE A 680 12.83 -17.33 12.46
C ILE A 680 14.10 -18.02 12.97
N ASN A 681 15.15 -17.25 13.25
CA ASN A 681 16.42 -17.78 13.72
C ASN A 681 16.32 -18.48 15.06
N ASN A 682 15.53 -17.93 15.98
CA ASN A 682 15.32 -18.47 17.33
C ASN A 682 14.59 -19.82 17.32
N ASN A 683 13.78 -20.09 16.28
CA ASN A 683 13.05 -21.36 16.13
C ASN A 683 13.60 -22.26 15.03
N TRP A 684 14.66 -21.85 14.32
CA TRP A 684 15.22 -22.61 13.21
C TRP A 684 15.80 -23.95 13.69
N GLY A 685 15.33 -25.04 13.11
CA GLY A 685 15.76 -26.39 13.48
C GLY A 685 15.23 -26.87 14.83
N ARG A 686 14.34 -26.12 15.50
CA ARG A 686 13.63 -26.57 16.71
C ARG A 686 12.76 -27.77 16.33
N THR A 687 12.80 -28.80 17.17
CA THR A 687 11.88 -29.93 17.04
C THR A 687 10.58 -29.65 17.78
N ILE A 688 9.45 -29.86 17.13
CA ILE A 688 8.11 -29.66 17.69
C ILE A 688 7.24 -30.91 17.53
N ASN A 689 6.37 -31.14 18.50
CA ASN A 689 5.48 -32.30 18.59
C ASN A 689 4.02 -31.85 18.57
N ALA A 690 3.09 -32.79 18.43
CA ALA A 690 1.66 -32.50 18.51
C ALA A 690 1.31 -31.77 19.82
N GLU A 691 0.42 -30.78 19.73
CA GLU A 691 -0.12 -30.08 20.89
C GLU A 691 -0.94 -31.05 21.77
N PRO A 692 -0.73 -31.07 23.10
CA PRO A 692 -1.53 -31.89 24.00
C PRO A 692 -2.98 -31.39 24.08
N VAL A 693 -3.96 -32.28 23.95
CA VAL A 693 -5.39 -31.95 24.10
C VAL A 693 -6.09 -32.86 25.10
N ALA A 694 -7.14 -32.33 25.73
CA ALA A 694 -8.00 -33.10 26.63
C ALA A 694 -8.69 -34.24 25.85
N GLY A 695 -8.41 -35.48 26.25
CA GLY A 695 -8.89 -36.69 25.54
C GLY A 695 -7.85 -37.38 24.64
N GLY A 696 -6.61 -36.86 24.59
CA GLY A 696 -5.49 -37.48 23.89
C GLY A 696 -5.38 -37.11 22.41
N ILE A 697 -4.28 -37.53 21.78
CA ILE A 697 -3.97 -37.25 20.37
C ILE A 697 -4.68 -38.30 19.49
N LEU A 698 -5.46 -37.85 18.49
CA LEU A 698 -6.13 -38.75 17.54
C LEU A 698 -5.13 -39.54 16.70
N GLN A 699 -4.13 -38.83 16.15
CA GLN A 699 -3.05 -39.40 15.34
C GLN A 699 -1.75 -38.70 15.70
N ASP A 700 -0.76 -39.46 16.18
CA ASP A 700 0.58 -38.91 16.40
C ASP A 700 1.26 -38.75 15.04
N PRO A 701 1.51 -37.52 14.60
CA PRO A 701 2.20 -37.26 13.34
C PRO A 701 3.72 -37.53 13.34
N GLY A 702 4.31 -37.86 14.49
CA GLY A 702 5.75 -37.76 14.75
C GLY A 702 6.34 -36.33 14.82
N PRO A 703 7.56 -36.20 15.34
CA PRO A 703 8.24 -34.91 15.49
C PRO A 703 8.47 -34.18 14.15
N HIS A 704 8.39 -32.86 14.16
CA HIS A 704 8.87 -32.00 13.06
C HIS A 704 10.16 -31.38 13.49
N ARG A 705 11.02 -31.08 12.54
CA ARG A 705 12.09 -30.12 12.75
C ARG A 705 11.88 -28.93 11.84
N LEU A 706 11.74 -27.74 12.43
CA LEU A 706 11.35 -26.51 11.75
C LEU A 706 12.41 -26.02 10.76
N THR A 707 11.99 -25.66 9.54
CA THR A 707 12.83 -25.06 8.50
C THR A 707 11.96 -24.46 7.40
N PHE A 708 12.53 -23.58 6.57
CA PHE A 708 11.90 -23.14 5.33
C PHE A 708 11.78 -24.28 4.31
N TYR A 709 12.75 -25.20 4.36
CA TYR A 709 13.05 -26.05 3.24
C TYR A 709 12.30 -27.38 3.28
N SER A 710 11.91 -27.84 2.10
CA SER A 710 11.12 -29.06 1.94
C SER A 710 12.00 -30.21 1.48
N ALA A 711 11.82 -31.38 2.10
CA ALA A 711 12.56 -32.57 1.74
C ALA A 711 12.14 -33.11 0.37
N THR A 712 13.12 -33.61 -0.39
CA THR A 712 12.90 -34.27 -1.68
C THR A 712 13.75 -35.53 -1.77
N THR A 713 13.24 -36.56 -2.45
CA THR A 713 14.04 -37.70 -2.91
C THR A 713 14.49 -37.43 -4.35
N GLN A 714 15.74 -37.76 -4.68
CA GLN A 714 16.26 -37.62 -6.04
C GLN A 714 16.25 -38.98 -6.76
N GLU A 715 15.54 -39.04 -7.89
CA GLU A 715 15.46 -40.19 -8.80
C GLU A 715 16.11 -39.81 -10.13
N GLY A 716 17.37 -40.22 -10.33
CA GLY A 716 18.17 -39.74 -11.46
C GLY A 716 18.40 -38.23 -11.37
N THR A 717 17.87 -37.47 -12.33
CA THR A 717 17.87 -36.00 -12.30
C THR A 717 16.56 -35.40 -11.80
N THR A 718 15.57 -36.21 -11.42
CA THR A 718 14.26 -35.72 -11.00
C THR A 718 14.16 -35.67 -9.48
N LEU A 719 13.78 -34.53 -8.92
CA LEU A 719 13.40 -34.39 -7.53
C LEU A 719 11.90 -34.68 -7.35
N VAL A 720 11.61 -35.55 -6.39
CA VAL A 720 10.27 -35.94 -5.94
C VAL A 720 10.06 -35.35 -4.54
N PRO A 721 9.04 -34.51 -4.32
CA PRO A 721 8.80 -33.91 -3.01
C PRO A 721 8.29 -34.92 -1.98
N SER A 722 8.58 -34.67 -0.71
CA SER A 722 7.96 -35.41 0.39
C SER A 722 6.44 -35.18 0.40
N THR A 723 5.68 -36.27 0.45
CA THR A 723 4.21 -36.25 0.53
C THR A 723 3.69 -35.55 1.79
N THR A 724 4.48 -35.56 2.86
CA THR A 724 4.13 -34.94 4.15
C THR A 724 3.96 -33.43 4.00
N THR A 725 4.90 -32.78 3.31
CA THR A 725 5.00 -31.32 3.19
C THR A 725 4.52 -30.77 1.85
N LEU A 726 3.81 -31.55 1.03
CA LEU A 726 3.29 -31.03 -0.23
C LEU A 726 2.50 -29.72 0.00
N PRO A 727 2.57 -28.75 -0.94
CA PRO A 727 1.90 -27.47 -0.77
C PRO A 727 0.39 -27.67 -0.67
N GLY A 728 -0.24 -27.03 0.32
CA GLY A 728 -1.69 -26.84 0.33
C GLY A 728 -2.13 -25.77 -0.67
N TRP A 729 -3.41 -25.45 -0.67
CA TRP A 729 -3.95 -24.27 -1.38
C TRP A 729 -3.21 -23.00 -0.95
N SER A 730 -2.75 -22.18 -1.91
CA SER A 730 -1.87 -21.01 -1.67
C SER A 730 -0.52 -21.31 -0.97
N GLY A 731 -0.23 -22.57 -0.67
CA GLY A 731 0.98 -23.06 0.00
C GLY A 731 2.20 -23.12 -0.93
N ALA A 732 3.39 -23.33 -0.36
CA ALA A 732 4.61 -23.53 -1.14
C ALA A 732 5.60 -24.53 -0.52
N ASN A 733 6.32 -25.24 -1.39
CA ASN A 733 7.60 -25.87 -1.05
C ASN A 733 8.75 -24.98 -1.47
N GLN A 734 9.80 -24.96 -0.65
CA GLN A 734 11.05 -24.27 -0.95
C GLN A 734 12.16 -25.32 -0.99
N ILE A 735 12.70 -25.56 -2.17
CA ILE A 735 13.71 -26.59 -2.40
C ILE A 735 15.07 -25.91 -2.59
N PRO A 736 16.01 -26.03 -1.64
CA PRO A 736 17.31 -25.42 -1.78
C PRO A 736 18.17 -26.27 -2.72
N LEU A 737 18.59 -25.69 -3.84
CA LEU A 737 19.38 -26.33 -4.89
C LEU A 737 20.84 -25.89 -4.77
N ARG A 738 21.77 -26.84 -4.82
CA ARG A 738 23.20 -26.53 -4.97
C ARG A 738 23.47 -26.18 -6.42
N VAL A 739 24.12 -25.04 -6.63
CA VAL A 739 24.34 -24.52 -7.98
C VAL A 739 25.81 -24.31 -8.30
N THR A 740 26.15 -24.44 -9.57
CA THR A 740 27.48 -24.18 -10.12
C THR A 740 27.37 -23.40 -11.43
N GLY A 741 28.43 -22.67 -11.79
CA GLY A 741 28.43 -21.84 -12.99
C GLY A 741 27.65 -20.54 -12.82
N ASN A 742 27.22 -19.96 -13.94
CA ASN A 742 26.59 -18.64 -14.03
C ASN A 742 25.11 -18.69 -14.45
N LYS A 743 24.52 -19.89 -14.52
CA LYS A 743 23.12 -20.08 -14.93
C LYS A 743 22.54 -21.30 -14.22
N VAL A 744 21.27 -21.22 -13.87
CA VAL A 744 20.51 -22.31 -13.26
C VAL A 744 19.29 -22.59 -14.10
N ARG A 745 19.03 -23.87 -14.40
CA ARG A 745 17.82 -24.34 -15.07
C ARG A 745 17.26 -25.55 -14.35
N VAL A 746 15.94 -25.56 -14.24
CA VAL A 746 15.15 -26.72 -13.80
C VAL A 746 13.93 -26.86 -14.69
N ASN A 747 13.48 -28.08 -14.95
CA ASN A 747 12.24 -28.35 -15.66
C ASN A 747 11.15 -28.74 -14.67
N PHE A 748 10.10 -27.94 -14.63
CA PHE A 748 8.98 -28.07 -13.71
C PHE A 748 7.82 -28.83 -14.34
N GLN A 749 7.39 -29.89 -13.67
CA GLN A 749 6.32 -30.76 -14.11
C GLN A 749 5.25 -30.77 -13.02
N PRO A 750 4.27 -29.85 -13.07
CA PRO A 750 3.18 -29.85 -12.10
C PRO A 750 2.31 -31.10 -12.30
N ILE A 751 1.89 -31.72 -11.19
CA ILE A 751 0.83 -32.74 -11.20
C ILE A 751 -0.48 -32.10 -10.70
N GLY A 752 -0.38 -31.23 -9.70
CA GLY A 752 -1.49 -30.40 -9.23
C GLY A 752 -1.83 -29.25 -10.19
N GLN A 753 -3.10 -28.87 -10.22
CA GLN A 753 -3.57 -27.66 -10.92
C GLN A 753 -3.07 -26.38 -10.22
N ASN A 754 -3.04 -25.28 -10.98
CA ASN A 754 -2.66 -23.94 -10.51
C ASN A 754 -1.30 -23.90 -9.81
N MET A 755 -0.37 -24.76 -10.24
CA MET A 755 0.98 -24.80 -9.71
C MET A 755 1.90 -23.89 -10.50
N ARG A 756 2.84 -23.24 -9.81
CA ARG A 756 3.91 -22.46 -10.43
C ARG A 756 5.23 -22.74 -9.71
N VAL A 757 6.33 -22.55 -10.43
CA VAL A 757 7.67 -22.48 -9.82
C VAL A 757 8.33 -21.15 -10.13
N GLN A 758 9.09 -20.65 -9.17
CA GLN A 758 9.99 -19.52 -9.36
C GLN A 758 11.32 -19.84 -8.66
N LEU A 759 12.43 -19.60 -9.34
CA LEU A 759 13.77 -19.62 -8.74
C LEU A 759 14.04 -18.29 -8.03
N ALA A 760 14.61 -18.35 -6.83
CA ALA A 760 14.99 -17.20 -6.02
C ALA A 760 16.31 -17.46 -5.29
N TYR A 761 17.15 -16.44 -5.10
CA TYR A 761 18.34 -16.58 -4.26
C TYR A 761 18.74 -15.28 -3.58
N ARG A 762 19.45 -15.43 -2.45
CA ARG A 762 20.15 -14.34 -1.79
C ARG A 762 21.53 -14.22 -2.43
N ALA A 763 21.84 -13.09 -3.03
CA ALA A 763 23.17 -12.80 -3.55
C ALA A 763 24.17 -12.53 -2.42
N ALA A 764 25.46 -12.68 -2.70
CA ALA A 764 26.54 -12.43 -1.74
C ALA A 764 26.56 -10.99 -1.20
N ASP A 765 26.01 -10.02 -1.95
CA ASP A 765 25.84 -8.62 -1.53
C ASP A 765 24.61 -8.39 -0.62
N GLY A 766 23.84 -9.43 -0.31
CA GLY A 766 22.64 -9.37 0.51
C GLY A 766 21.33 -9.08 -0.24
N SER A 767 21.40 -8.76 -1.55
CA SER A 767 20.17 -8.56 -2.35
C SER A 767 19.45 -9.88 -2.62
N ALA A 768 18.12 -9.82 -2.78
CA ALA A 768 17.34 -10.95 -3.29
C ALA A 768 17.20 -10.84 -4.81
N VAL A 769 17.27 -11.99 -5.49
CA VAL A 769 17.15 -12.08 -6.96
C VAL A 769 16.13 -13.16 -7.29
N TYR A 770 15.26 -12.87 -8.26
CA TYR A 770 14.13 -13.71 -8.64
C TYR A 770 14.13 -13.97 -10.14
N SER A 771 13.71 -15.16 -10.55
CA SER A 771 13.41 -15.49 -11.95
C SER A 771 11.96 -15.19 -12.30
N LYS A 772 11.60 -15.26 -13.59
CA LYS A 772 10.20 -15.25 -13.99
C LYS A 772 9.50 -16.55 -13.55
N PRO A 773 8.30 -16.50 -12.95
CA PRO A 773 7.59 -17.72 -12.59
C PRO A 773 7.07 -18.44 -13.84
N VAL A 774 7.06 -19.78 -13.81
CA VAL A 774 6.52 -20.63 -14.88
C VAL A 774 5.46 -21.58 -14.35
N THR A 775 4.47 -21.91 -15.18
CA THR A 775 3.40 -22.87 -14.84
C THR A 775 3.81 -24.32 -15.05
N SER A 776 4.70 -24.56 -16.00
CA SER A 776 5.29 -25.84 -16.36
C SER A 776 6.48 -25.59 -17.28
N GLY A 777 7.30 -26.61 -17.53
CA GLY A 777 8.48 -26.47 -18.39
C GLY A 777 9.66 -25.82 -17.65
N GLU A 778 10.60 -25.26 -18.42
CA GLU A 778 11.83 -24.75 -17.84
C GLU A 778 11.67 -23.43 -17.10
N ALA A 779 12.11 -23.41 -15.84
CA ALA A 779 12.43 -22.19 -15.10
C ALA A 779 13.95 -21.98 -15.14
N CYS A 780 14.39 -20.75 -15.34
CA CYS A 780 15.80 -20.43 -15.41
C CYS A 780 16.16 -19.09 -14.79
N LEU A 781 17.42 -18.95 -14.37
CA LEU A 781 17.97 -17.73 -13.80
C LEU A 781 19.46 -17.60 -14.11
N ASP A 782 19.85 -16.47 -14.67
CA ASP A 782 21.25 -16.07 -14.85
C ASP A 782 21.79 -15.54 -13.51
N LEU A 783 22.87 -16.15 -13.04
CA LEU A 783 23.52 -15.83 -11.77
C LEU A 783 24.51 -14.68 -11.96
N THR A 784 24.00 -13.52 -12.39
CA THR A 784 24.80 -12.30 -12.58
C THR A 784 25.45 -11.82 -11.29
N LYS A 785 24.86 -12.18 -10.15
CA LYS A 785 25.45 -12.06 -8.81
C LYS A 785 25.69 -13.44 -8.23
N ALA A 786 26.82 -13.65 -7.56
CA ALA A 786 27.12 -14.92 -6.91
C ALA A 786 26.06 -15.27 -5.84
N PRO A 787 25.43 -16.45 -5.90
CA PRO A 787 24.53 -16.89 -4.85
C PRO A 787 25.26 -17.14 -3.55
N LYS A 788 24.71 -16.62 -2.45
CA LYS A 788 25.22 -16.91 -1.11
C LYS A 788 25.13 -18.41 -0.84
N ASN A 789 26.19 -18.97 -0.25
CA ASN A 789 26.36 -20.41 -0.02
C ASN A 789 26.32 -21.28 -1.29
N GLY A 790 26.33 -20.71 -2.49
CA GLY A 790 26.15 -21.47 -3.74
C GLY A 790 24.76 -22.13 -3.82
N VAL A 791 23.72 -21.47 -3.29
CA VAL A 791 22.35 -22.01 -3.25
C VAL A 791 21.35 -21.10 -3.96
N VAL A 792 20.50 -21.72 -4.79
CA VAL A 792 19.28 -21.13 -5.34
C VAL A 792 18.10 -21.94 -4.82
N VAL A 793 17.02 -21.27 -4.43
CA VAL A 793 15.81 -21.92 -3.93
C VAL A 793 14.79 -21.99 -5.07
N ALA A 794 14.33 -23.20 -5.41
CA ALA A 794 13.13 -23.37 -6.20
C ALA A 794 11.90 -23.24 -5.29
N VAL A 795 11.10 -22.21 -5.53
CA VAL A 795 9.86 -21.95 -4.80
C VAL A 795 8.71 -22.50 -5.64
N VAL A 796 8.15 -23.64 -5.23
CA VAL A 796 7.05 -24.31 -5.91
C VAL A 796 5.77 -24.05 -5.13
N SER A 797 4.80 -23.36 -5.71
CA SER A 797 3.60 -22.93 -5.02
C SER A 797 2.33 -23.28 -5.80
N ASN A 798 1.29 -23.67 -5.06
CA ASN A 798 -0.06 -23.58 -5.59
C ASN A 798 -0.52 -22.13 -5.47
N VAL A 799 -0.95 -21.53 -6.57
CA VAL A 799 -1.38 -20.13 -6.63
C VAL A 799 -2.89 -19.98 -6.71
N ASP A 800 -3.64 -21.03 -6.37
CA ASP A 800 -5.08 -20.91 -6.32
C ASP A 800 -5.48 -19.95 -5.17
N HIS A 801 -6.56 -19.22 -5.41
CA HIS A 801 -7.05 -18.14 -4.55
C HIS A 801 -8.49 -18.36 -4.10
N LEU A 802 -9.13 -19.45 -4.57
CA LEU A 802 -10.49 -19.83 -4.21
C LEU A 802 -10.49 -20.90 -3.14
N TYR A 803 -11.14 -20.60 -2.01
CA TYR A 803 -11.42 -21.56 -0.95
C TYR A 803 -12.82 -22.17 -1.11
N ASN A 804 -12.88 -23.47 -1.40
CA ASN A 804 -14.11 -24.25 -1.62
C ASN A 804 -14.34 -25.29 -0.50
N GLY A 805 -14.10 -24.91 0.75
CA GLY A 805 -14.36 -25.75 1.92
C GLY A 805 -13.38 -26.92 2.06
N GLU A 806 -13.87 -28.05 2.57
CA GLU A 806 -13.07 -29.24 2.90
C GLU A 806 -12.22 -29.78 1.76
N GLU A 807 -12.71 -29.67 0.52
CA GLU A 807 -11.96 -30.09 -0.66
C GLU A 807 -10.67 -29.28 -0.82
N THR A 808 -10.76 -27.94 -0.74
CA THR A 808 -9.58 -27.07 -0.81
C THR A 808 -8.70 -27.24 0.43
N ARG A 809 -9.31 -27.34 1.61
CA ARG A 809 -8.61 -27.42 2.90
C ARG A 809 -7.69 -28.64 3.02
N THR A 810 -8.12 -29.78 2.51
CA THR A 810 -7.41 -31.06 2.66
C THR A 810 -6.50 -31.38 1.47
N ARG A 811 -6.68 -30.70 0.34
CA ARG A 811 -5.92 -30.96 -0.89
C ARG A 811 -4.45 -30.55 -0.74
N LYS A 812 -3.59 -31.42 -1.26
CA LYS A 812 -2.15 -31.19 -1.42
C LYS A 812 -1.75 -31.33 -2.89
N HIS A 813 -0.78 -30.53 -3.34
CA HIS A 813 -0.45 -30.42 -4.76
C HIS A 813 0.93 -31.02 -5.07
N ASP A 814 0.95 -32.18 -5.73
CA ASP A 814 2.20 -32.85 -6.11
C ASP A 814 2.84 -32.25 -7.38
N TYR A 815 4.13 -32.50 -7.57
CA TYR A 815 4.94 -32.03 -8.70
C TYR A 815 6.23 -32.85 -8.86
N ARG A 816 6.92 -32.68 -9.99
CA ARG A 816 8.30 -33.12 -10.20
C ARG A 816 9.16 -31.94 -10.61
N LEU A 817 10.41 -31.93 -10.16
CA LEU A 817 11.39 -30.90 -10.53
C LEU A 817 12.65 -31.58 -11.07
N GLN A 818 12.82 -31.54 -12.38
CA GLN A 818 13.99 -32.12 -13.04
C GLN A 818 15.13 -31.12 -13.05
N LEU A 819 16.28 -31.55 -12.54
CA LEU A 819 17.54 -30.80 -12.53
C LEU A 819 18.12 -30.77 -13.93
N LEU A 820 18.45 -29.56 -14.41
CA LEU A 820 19.06 -29.34 -15.72
C LEU A 820 20.44 -28.68 -15.54
N GLU A 821 20.64 -27.52 -16.17
CA GLU A 821 21.91 -26.80 -16.19
C GLU A 821 22.22 -26.14 -14.84
N GLY A 822 23.48 -26.24 -14.41
CA GLY A 822 23.98 -25.54 -13.23
C GLY A 822 23.43 -25.99 -11.89
N VAL A 823 22.76 -27.16 -11.82
CA VAL A 823 22.25 -27.74 -10.56
C VAL A 823 22.86 -29.12 -10.32
N THR A 824 23.46 -29.32 -9.15
CA THR A 824 24.15 -30.58 -8.80
C THR A 824 23.38 -31.45 -7.80
N GLY A 825 22.27 -30.94 -7.25
CA GLY A 825 21.43 -31.62 -6.27
C GLY A 825 20.80 -30.63 -5.30
N THR A 826 20.31 -31.12 -4.16
CA THR A 826 19.77 -30.27 -3.09
C THR A 826 20.82 -29.92 -2.04
N ALA A 827 20.73 -28.71 -1.48
CA ALA A 827 21.52 -28.28 -0.33
C ALA A 827 20.89 -28.76 0.99
N PRO A 828 21.63 -28.72 2.12
CA PRO A 828 21.10 -29.20 3.40
C PRO A 828 19.89 -28.36 3.86
N LEU A 829 18.86 -29.03 4.35
CA LEU A 829 17.59 -28.42 4.75
C LEU A 829 17.68 -27.58 6.03
N TYR A 830 18.75 -27.69 6.81
CA TYR A 830 18.87 -26.99 8.09
C TYR A 830 19.98 -25.95 8.11
N ASP A 831 20.61 -25.70 6.96
CA ASP A 831 21.50 -24.56 6.76
C ASP A 831 20.68 -23.34 6.35
N LYS A 832 21.02 -22.15 6.85
CA LYS A 832 20.21 -20.94 6.67
C LYS A 832 20.55 -20.19 5.37
N HIS A 833 20.16 -20.74 4.22
CA HIS A 833 20.49 -20.14 2.90
C HIS A 833 19.78 -18.82 2.59
N TYR A 834 18.77 -18.44 3.35
CA TYR A 834 18.03 -17.17 3.17
C TYR A 834 18.76 -15.95 3.75
N GLN A 835 19.79 -16.15 4.60
CA GLN A 835 20.32 -15.06 5.43
C GLN A 835 21.01 -13.96 4.66
#